data_AF-A0A7M7PP79-F1
#
_entry.id   AF-A0A7M7PP79-F1
#
_cell.length_a   1.000
_cell.length_b   1.000
_cell.length_c   1.000
_cell.angle_alpha   90.00
_cell.angle_beta   90.00
_cell.angle_gamma   90.00
#
_symmetry.space_group_name_H-M   'P 1'
#
loop_
_entity.id
_entity.type
_entity.pdbx_description
1 polymer ?
#
loop_
_entity_poly.entity_id
_entity_poly.type
_entity_poly.pdbx_seq_one_letter_code
_entity_poly.pdbx_strand_id
1 'polypeptide(L)'
;MRTPKILGPLIPLLACLLTSSLILALPSVSTSTSVPTSTSTSSASTESMTISKIPIYVGGFFPIEGHSAFESLPRTVQTAIDHVNELPGILDDYELRMRWNWTMGSPANALRLLHDFVSTGPPVLMTWGPMFSSVATVVNEITPEYNIVQVVIASSSTLNDRIRYPLTVRISVDEDVLNPSRAAFIKEMGWSRVAIIFEDTDYFRENTKQLTLLLRQVDVTVLATEAVSDINSAEAQLESLKRHDARVIFAGFLPDQALIVFCKIFRQGLYGSKFIWIIPGWFPEGWWRNPDPEVVPCTSEEMEMVLQYHIGFDGDQFVSDVEEISFNGVKPQPHHLEYLRALHEMDDNSRDIYAYDNLITMALILNSSIADVEQLPGYSDGDTARPKRLEDFTYGDTDMAEDKVEFGVEGIRNSPVYVEQFIGSTALRIMDYTDKDGSFHVERNRSIRWADGKRPVDGITYQPIDETVSSTVRIIFYSLSGVGIVLSLIFFSLNVHYREYRTIKISSPILNNLIVIGCLMLYAAIIIPGLNTSSYSEPTIVLLCHVQTCLISVGISLSLGALFGKTYRIHAIFKKAVERLKKINLPDSKLILGVCALVLADIIILMFRVVLDDVHVTSHSLDAQLDMTDPSKELYFVPTVRTCGSTNQLFFQIIMYGIKGILLMFGIFLAWETRDVTISDLNDSKYIAFSVYTVAVTMAVAVPTISVFMYQVDLRFIIFSSAILFANTTMLCLVFVPKTSFYNRAENCRFW
;
A
#
# COMPACT_ATOMS: atom_id res chain seq x y z
N MET A 1 -15.08 -39.88 -37.06
CA MET A 1 -13.80 -40.60 -36.86
C MET A 1 -13.18 -40.10 -35.57
N ARG A 2 -12.46 -40.99 -34.87
CA ARG A 2 -12.13 -40.97 -33.44
C ARG A 2 -11.38 -39.72 -32.93
N THR A 3 -11.62 -39.44 -31.65
CA THR A 3 -10.97 -38.47 -30.75
C THR A 3 -9.62 -39.03 -30.22
N PRO A 4 -8.93 -38.44 -29.21
CA PRO A 4 -7.56 -37.88 -29.29
C PRO A 4 -6.59 -38.57 -28.31
N LYS A 5 -5.33 -38.08 -28.16
CA LYS A 5 -4.41 -38.24 -27.00
C LYS A 5 -3.08 -37.50 -27.32
N ILE A 6 -2.55 -36.54 -26.56
CA ILE A 6 -2.07 -36.48 -25.15
C ILE A 6 -0.60 -36.92 -24.97
N LEU A 7 0.18 -36.01 -24.35
CA LEU A 7 1.40 -36.12 -23.52
C LEU A 7 2.77 -36.50 -24.13
N GLY A 8 3.78 -35.73 -23.71
CA GLY A 8 5.23 -35.92 -23.94
C GLY A 8 5.88 -36.99 -23.06
N PRO A 9 7.21 -36.91 -22.82
CA PRO A 9 7.66 -36.71 -21.44
C PRO A 9 9.00 -35.95 -21.25
N LEU A 10 9.19 -35.51 -19.99
CA LEU A 10 10.43 -35.06 -19.33
C LEU A 10 11.35 -36.25 -18.90
N ILE A 11 12.68 -36.01 -18.91
CA ILE A 11 13.76 -36.28 -17.89
C ILE A 11 13.85 -37.68 -17.20
N PRO A 12 15.04 -38.34 -17.12
CA PRO A 12 15.93 -38.33 -15.91
C PRO A 12 17.46 -38.41 -16.24
N LEU A 13 18.41 -37.79 -15.50
CA LEU A 13 18.92 -37.91 -14.11
C LEU A 13 20.08 -38.93 -13.93
N LEU A 14 21.22 -38.40 -13.43
CA LEU A 14 22.21 -38.95 -12.49
C LEU A 14 23.38 -39.91 -12.90
N ALA A 15 24.60 -39.46 -12.49
CA ALA A 15 25.66 -40.17 -11.76
C ALA A 15 26.72 -41.07 -12.44
N CYS A 16 27.99 -40.66 -12.31
CA CYS A 16 29.23 -41.42 -12.02
C CYS A 16 30.35 -40.36 -11.81
N LEU A 17 30.88 -40.02 -10.64
CA LEU A 17 31.63 -40.74 -9.59
C LEU A 17 32.90 -41.51 -10.05
N LEU A 18 34.05 -40.85 -9.79
CA LEU A 18 35.17 -41.26 -8.93
C LEU A 18 36.45 -41.91 -9.49
N THR A 19 37.54 -41.49 -8.82
CA THR A 19 38.91 -42.06 -8.65
C THR A 19 39.95 -41.66 -9.72
N SER A 20 41.21 -41.30 -9.43
CA SER A 20 42.07 -41.48 -8.25
C SER A 20 43.28 -40.50 -8.25
N SER A 21 43.53 -39.85 -7.11
CA SER A 21 44.78 -39.79 -6.28
C SER A 21 46.19 -39.43 -6.82
N LEU A 22 46.76 -38.36 -6.21
CA LEU A 22 48.04 -38.27 -5.44
C LEU A 22 49.42 -38.26 -6.17
N ILE A 23 50.24 -37.22 -5.91
CA ILE A 23 51.57 -37.27 -5.24
C ILE A 23 52.11 -35.84 -4.98
N LEU A 24 52.83 -35.73 -3.85
CA LEU A 24 53.42 -34.58 -3.13
C LEU A 24 54.39 -33.67 -3.92
N ALA A 25 54.55 -32.42 -3.44
CA ALA A 25 55.85 -31.90 -2.95
C ALA A 25 55.73 -30.52 -2.27
N LEU A 26 56.16 -30.44 -1.01
CA LEU A 26 56.64 -29.22 -0.32
C LEU A 26 58.09 -28.91 -0.76
N PRO A 27 58.60 -27.72 -0.44
CA PRO A 27 59.73 -27.75 0.49
C PRO A 27 59.69 -26.64 1.56
N SER A 28 60.13 -27.04 2.75
CA SER A 28 60.73 -26.20 3.78
C SER A 28 62.24 -26.06 3.52
N VAL A 29 62.81 -24.90 3.82
CA VAL A 29 64.26 -24.77 4.11
C VAL A 29 64.42 -23.79 5.27
N SER A 30 65.17 -24.23 6.28
CA SER A 30 65.67 -23.43 7.38
C SER A 30 67.18 -23.66 7.57
N THR A 31 67.79 -22.73 8.30
CA THR A 31 69.14 -22.67 8.89
C THR A 31 70.25 -22.10 7.99
N SER A 32 70.97 -21.05 8.39
CA SER A 32 71.88 -21.06 9.54
C SER A 32 72.55 -19.68 9.74
N THR A 33 72.61 -19.28 11.01
CA THR A 33 73.68 -18.56 11.75
C THR A 33 74.70 -17.67 11.02
N SER A 34 74.83 -16.43 11.49
CA SER A 34 76.12 -15.93 11.99
C SER A 34 75.94 -14.74 12.95
N VAL A 35 76.71 -14.79 14.05
CA VAL A 35 76.92 -13.80 15.10
C VAL A 35 78.09 -12.89 14.69
N PRO A 36 78.08 -11.60 15.05
CA PRO A 36 79.14 -11.08 15.93
C PRO A 36 78.58 -10.14 17.01
N THR A 37 78.82 -10.43 18.29
CA THR A 37 79.91 -9.90 19.13
C THR A 37 79.65 -8.48 19.64
N SER A 38 79.46 -8.44 20.96
CA SER A 38 79.41 -7.27 21.83
C SER A 38 80.67 -6.41 21.75
N THR A 39 80.47 -5.10 21.63
CA THR A 39 81.41 -4.09 22.13
C THR A 39 80.64 -3.09 22.98
N SER A 40 81.02 -3.07 24.26
CA SER A 40 80.64 -2.12 25.28
C SER A 40 81.11 -0.70 24.94
N THR A 41 80.18 0.26 24.96
CA THR A 41 80.55 1.67 25.14
C THR A 41 79.46 2.40 25.90
N SER A 42 79.77 2.66 27.17
CA SER A 42 79.38 3.81 28.01
C SER A 42 78.15 4.64 27.62
N SER A 43 77.15 4.56 28.49
CA SER A 43 76.43 5.70 29.11
C SER A 43 76.62 7.08 28.45
N ALA A 44 75.57 7.55 27.79
CA ALA A 44 75.26 8.96 27.69
C ALA A 44 73.75 9.11 27.89
N SER A 45 73.36 9.44 29.12
CA SER A 45 72.06 9.99 29.47
C SER A 45 71.82 11.22 28.59
N THR A 46 70.96 11.07 27.59
CA THR A 46 70.42 12.22 26.87
C THR A 46 69.18 12.61 27.64
N GLU A 47 69.35 13.55 28.58
CA GLU A 47 68.23 14.31 29.13
C GLU A 47 67.47 14.91 27.95
N SER A 48 66.30 14.38 27.64
CA SER A 48 65.35 15.07 26.77
C SER A 48 64.94 16.33 27.53
N MET A 49 65.42 17.48 27.09
CA MET A 49 64.83 18.76 27.43
C MET A 49 63.34 18.69 27.04
N THR A 50 62.47 18.45 28.01
CA THR A 50 61.03 18.60 27.83
C THR A 50 60.75 20.06 27.57
N ILE A 51 60.52 20.41 26.29
CA ILE A 51 59.95 21.69 25.90
C ILE A 51 58.60 21.78 26.63
N SER A 52 58.45 22.80 27.47
CA SER A 52 57.20 23.07 28.18
C SER A 52 56.13 23.43 27.16
N LYS A 53 55.16 22.53 26.93
CA LYS A 53 53.99 22.78 26.10
C LYS A 53 53.18 23.98 26.63
N ILE A 54 52.50 24.69 25.73
CA ILE A 54 51.72 25.90 26.07
C ILE A 54 50.26 25.51 26.32
N PRO A 55 49.66 25.88 27.46
CA PRO A 55 48.29 25.49 27.75
C PRO A 55 47.28 26.25 26.89
N ILE A 56 46.40 25.52 26.21
CA ILE A 56 45.21 26.03 25.51
C ILE A 56 43.96 25.40 26.11
N TYR A 57 42.84 26.13 26.10
CA TYR A 57 41.64 25.73 26.83
C TYR A 57 40.44 25.50 25.92
N VAL A 58 39.69 24.43 26.20
CA VAL A 58 38.37 24.18 25.62
C VAL A 58 37.31 24.15 26.74
N GLY A 59 36.08 24.55 26.42
CA GLY A 59 34.96 24.49 27.35
C GLY A 59 34.24 23.15 27.29
N GLY A 60 33.69 22.65 28.39
CA GLY A 60 32.94 21.38 28.44
C GLY A 60 31.60 21.51 29.15
N PHE A 61 30.52 21.08 28.49
CA PHE A 61 29.15 21.07 29.03
C PHE A 61 28.72 19.65 29.43
N PHE A 62 28.94 19.27 30.69
CA PHE A 62 28.57 17.93 31.17
C PHE A 62 27.08 17.85 31.53
N PRO A 63 26.41 16.71 31.30
CA PRO A 63 24.96 16.61 31.40
C PRO A 63 24.44 16.66 32.85
N ILE A 64 24.57 15.58 33.62
CA ILE A 64 24.00 15.46 34.97
C ILE A 64 25.02 14.77 35.89
N GLU A 65 25.28 15.37 37.04
CA GLU A 65 26.17 14.80 38.05
C GLU A 65 25.52 13.62 38.78
N GLY A 66 26.26 12.53 38.98
CA GLY A 66 25.82 11.37 39.78
C GLY A 66 24.74 10.50 39.12
N HIS A 67 24.35 10.78 37.89
CA HIS A 67 23.45 9.93 37.12
C HIS A 67 24.23 8.76 36.51
N SER A 68 23.77 7.52 36.72
CA SER A 68 24.48 6.30 36.30
C SER A 68 24.85 6.31 34.81
N ALA A 69 23.95 6.78 33.95
CA ALA A 69 24.17 6.87 32.49
C ALA A 69 25.35 7.77 32.06
N PHE A 70 25.87 8.65 32.94
CA PHE A 70 26.94 9.60 32.65
C PHE A 70 28.15 9.46 33.58
N GLU A 71 28.23 8.41 34.39
CA GLU A 71 29.27 8.24 35.42
C GLU A 71 30.68 8.06 34.80
N SER A 72 30.78 7.35 33.67
CA SER A 72 32.04 7.12 32.94
C SER A 72 32.55 8.36 32.21
N LEU A 73 31.64 9.25 31.81
CA LEU A 73 31.90 10.31 30.85
C LEU A 73 33.04 11.27 31.25
N PRO A 74 33.15 11.77 32.50
CA PRO A 74 34.27 12.63 32.90
C PRO A 74 35.63 11.92 32.78
N ARG A 75 35.70 10.63 33.09
CA ARG A 75 36.92 9.84 32.95
C ARG A 75 37.28 9.69 31.47
N THR A 76 36.30 9.39 30.63
CA THR A 76 36.49 9.25 29.19
C THR A 76 37.00 10.54 28.55
N VAL A 77 36.38 11.67 28.88
CA VAL A 77 36.80 13.00 28.39
C VAL A 77 38.23 13.33 28.86
N GLN A 78 38.55 13.09 30.13
CA GLN A 78 39.91 13.34 30.63
C GLN A 78 40.94 12.44 29.92
N THR A 79 40.63 11.16 29.76
CA THR A 79 41.52 10.19 29.08
C THR A 79 41.75 10.59 27.62
N ALA A 80 40.71 11.06 26.92
CA ALA A 80 40.84 11.57 25.56
C ALA A 80 41.77 12.79 25.48
N ILE A 81 41.67 13.73 26.43
CA ILE A 81 42.58 14.89 26.52
C ILE A 81 44.02 14.44 26.75
N ASP A 82 44.22 13.49 27.68
CA ASP A 82 45.55 12.95 27.98
C ASP A 82 46.15 12.28 26.74
N HIS A 83 45.36 11.48 26.01
CA HIS A 83 45.80 10.86 24.76
C HIS A 83 46.14 11.89 23.68
N VAL A 84 45.32 12.94 23.49
CA VAL A 84 45.63 14.05 22.56
C VAL A 84 47.00 14.64 22.87
N ASN A 85 47.28 14.90 24.14
CA ASN A 85 48.53 15.52 24.58
C ASN A 85 49.77 14.62 24.38
N GLU A 86 49.58 13.31 24.25
CA GLU A 86 50.62 12.29 24.02
C GLU A 86 50.81 11.92 22.54
N LEU A 87 49.88 12.28 21.66
CA LEU A 87 49.94 11.92 20.24
C LEU A 87 51.01 12.74 19.51
N PRO A 88 51.99 12.11 18.83
CA PRO A 88 53.01 12.84 18.08
C PRO A 88 52.43 13.43 16.78
N GLY A 89 52.75 14.69 16.48
CA GLY A 89 52.27 15.38 15.28
C GLY A 89 50.91 16.04 15.42
N ILE A 90 50.32 15.99 16.62
CA ILE A 90 49.06 16.66 16.95
C ILE A 90 49.32 17.58 18.14
N LEU A 91 49.20 18.89 17.93
CA LEU A 91 49.38 19.90 18.98
C LEU A 91 50.75 19.77 19.69
N ASP A 92 51.84 19.58 18.94
CA ASP A 92 53.17 19.31 19.51
C ASP A 92 53.66 20.43 20.44
N ASP A 93 53.33 21.69 20.14
CA ASP A 93 53.71 22.87 20.94
C ASP A 93 52.72 23.19 22.08
N TYR A 94 51.58 22.50 22.11
CA TYR A 94 50.42 22.85 22.93
C TYR A 94 50.00 21.73 23.88
N GLU A 95 49.45 22.13 25.02
CA GLU A 95 48.81 21.25 25.99
C GLU A 95 47.32 21.59 26.03
N LEU A 96 46.48 20.68 25.55
CA LEU A 96 45.04 20.81 25.59
C LEU A 96 44.54 20.62 27.03
N ARG A 97 43.77 21.58 27.54
CA ARG A 97 43.10 21.52 28.85
C ARG A 97 41.62 21.85 28.70
N MET A 98 40.79 21.30 29.57
CA MET A 98 39.36 21.57 29.56
C MET A 98 38.92 22.34 30.82
N ARG A 99 38.11 23.38 30.61
CA ARG A 99 37.30 24.03 31.64
C ARG A 99 35.88 23.50 31.51
N TRP A 100 35.34 22.88 32.55
CA TRP A 100 34.03 22.25 32.45
C TRP A 100 33.25 22.33 33.76
N ASN A 101 31.93 22.18 33.66
CA ASN A 101 31.03 22.00 34.80
C ASN A 101 29.74 21.27 34.37
N TRP A 102 28.93 20.87 35.35
CA TRP A 102 27.65 20.21 35.14
C TRP A 102 26.55 21.21 34.77
N THR A 103 25.84 20.94 33.68
CA THR A 103 24.65 21.69 33.25
C THR A 103 23.39 21.24 34.00
N MET A 104 23.40 20.06 34.62
CA MET A 104 22.22 19.40 35.21
C MET A 104 21.05 19.29 34.23
N GLY A 105 21.36 19.12 32.94
CA GLY A 105 20.38 19.07 31.85
C GLY A 105 19.58 20.37 31.63
N SER A 106 20.02 21.49 32.22
CA SER A 106 19.28 22.76 32.19
C SER A 106 19.93 23.77 31.24
N PRO A 107 19.17 24.34 30.29
CA PRO A 107 19.67 25.43 29.44
C PRO A 107 20.16 26.63 30.25
N ALA A 108 19.49 26.97 31.36
CA ALA A 108 19.87 28.11 32.20
C ALA A 108 21.25 27.92 32.84
N ASN A 109 21.55 26.72 33.34
CA ASN A 109 22.86 26.41 33.92
C ASN A 109 23.94 26.37 32.84
N ALA A 110 23.62 25.86 31.65
CA ALA A 110 24.56 25.87 30.53
C ALA A 110 24.88 27.30 30.07
N LEU A 111 23.91 28.20 30.03
CA LEU A 111 24.16 29.62 29.73
C LEU A 111 25.00 30.32 30.80
N ARG A 112 24.78 29.99 32.07
CA ARG A 112 25.64 30.46 33.16
C ARG A 112 27.08 29.96 33.00
N LEU A 113 27.25 28.69 32.65
CA LEU A 113 28.58 28.10 32.43
C LEU A 113 29.27 28.73 31.20
N LEU A 114 28.54 28.97 30.11
CA LEU A 114 29.04 29.70 28.95
C LEU A 114 29.49 31.11 29.34
N HIS A 115 28.68 31.83 30.13
CA HIS A 115 29.04 33.13 30.68
C HIS A 115 30.33 33.05 31.51
N ASP A 116 30.50 32.04 32.34
CA ASP A 116 31.72 31.85 33.14
C ASP A 116 32.95 31.57 32.27
N PHE A 117 32.80 30.85 31.13
CA PHE A 117 33.88 30.66 30.16
C PHE A 117 34.32 31.99 29.52
N VAL A 118 33.38 32.85 29.16
CA VAL A 118 33.69 34.12 28.48
C VAL A 118 34.12 35.25 29.41
N SER A 119 33.63 35.25 30.65
CA SER A 119 33.85 36.35 31.61
C SER A 119 34.99 36.11 32.60
N THR A 120 35.40 34.86 32.83
CA THR A 120 36.41 34.52 33.84
C THR A 120 37.45 33.56 33.28
N GLY A 121 38.70 33.67 33.76
CA GLY A 121 39.78 32.75 33.43
C GLY A 121 40.37 32.91 32.01
N PRO A 122 41.20 31.97 31.56
CA PRO A 122 41.73 31.97 30.20
C PRO A 122 40.62 31.66 29.18
N PRO A 123 40.67 32.25 27.98
CA PRO A 123 39.64 32.09 26.97
C PRO A 123 39.56 30.64 26.49
N VAL A 124 38.35 30.19 26.17
CA VAL A 124 38.14 28.86 25.57
C VAL A 124 38.07 29.00 24.06
N LEU A 125 38.87 28.21 23.33
CA LEU A 125 38.95 28.29 21.87
C LEU A 125 37.75 27.60 21.20
N MET A 126 37.30 26.50 21.79
CA MET A 126 36.17 25.70 21.32
C MET A 126 35.42 25.14 22.52
N THR A 127 34.21 24.68 22.30
CA THR A 127 33.38 24.06 23.33
C THR A 127 32.91 22.67 22.92
N TRP A 128 32.88 21.76 23.89
CA TRP A 128 32.47 20.37 23.78
C TRP A 128 31.12 20.14 24.48
N GLY A 129 30.23 19.36 23.85
CA GLY A 129 28.84 19.17 24.28
C GLY A 129 27.93 20.25 23.67
N PRO A 130 26.75 20.55 24.26
CA PRO A 130 25.98 19.76 25.20
C PRO A 130 25.47 18.43 24.59
N MET A 131 25.09 17.48 25.45
CA MET A 131 24.52 16.18 25.01
C MET A 131 23.00 16.21 24.85
N PHE A 132 22.29 17.06 25.59
CA PHE A 132 20.84 17.20 25.46
C PHE A 132 20.47 18.25 24.41
N SER A 133 19.57 17.87 23.50
CA SER A 133 19.08 18.74 22.42
C SER A 133 18.46 20.05 22.92
N SER A 134 17.72 20.00 24.02
CA SER A 134 17.14 21.18 24.67
C SER A 134 18.19 22.17 25.18
N VAL A 135 19.37 21.68 25.59
CA VAL A 135 20.48 22.51 26.06
C VAL A 135 21.29 23.03 24.87
N ALA A 136 21.61 22.15 23.91
CA ALA A 136 22.38 22.50 22.73
C ALA A 136 21.69 23.60 21.89
N THR A 137 20.39 23.48 21.62
CA THR A 137 19.65 24.49 20.83
C THR A 137 19.71 25.90 21.41
N VAL A 138 19.88 26.04 22.73
CA VAL A 138 19.99 27.34 23.42
C VAL A 138 21.44 27.83 23.46
N VAL A 139 22.40 26.97 23.80
CA VAL A 139 23.82 27.34 23.88
C VAL A 139 24.36 27.74 22.51
N ASN A 140 24.05 26.94 21.49
CA ASN A 140 24.56 27.12 20.12
C ASN A 140 24.00 28.35 19.41
N GLU A 141 22.91 28.92 19.90
CA GLU A 141 22.38 30.20 19.41
C GLU A 141 23.24 31.38 19.89
N ILE A 142 24.01 31.20 20.97
CA ILE A 142 24.79 32.27 21.62
C ILE A 142 26.28 32.14 21.34
N THR A 143 26.82 30.93 21.12
CA THR A 143 28.25 30.74 20.84
C THR A 143 28.78 31.53 19.63
N PRO A 144 28.00 31.81 18.56
CA PRO A 144 28.45 32.67 17.46
C PRO A 144 28.76 34.11 17.88
N GLU A 145 28.07 34.66 18.90
CA GLU A 145 28.32 36.01 19.41
C GLU A 145 29.72 36.17 20.03
N TYR A 146 30.36 35.05 20.36
CA TYR A 146 31.71 34.99 20.92
C TYR A 146 32.71 34.30 19.97
N ASN A 147 32.33 34.03 18.72
CA ASN A 147 33.18 33.31 17.76
C ASN A 147 33.67 31.93 18.27
N ILE A 148 32.85 31.26 19.10
CA ILE A 148 33.19 29.95 19.66
C ILE A 148 32.57 28.85 18.79
N VAL A 149 33.41 27.95 18.28
CA VAL A 149 32.96 26.73 17.60
C VAL A 149 32.49 25.71 18.64
N GLN A 150 31.24 25.24 18.48
CA GLN A 150 30.59 24.31 19.39
C GLN A 150 30.51 22.92 18.75
N VAL A 151 31.25 21.95 19.31
CA VAL A 151 31.22 20.54 18.90
C VAL A 151 30.19 19.79 19.76
N VAL A 152 29.07 19.44 19.14
CA VAL A 152 27.86 18.94 19.80
C VAL A 152 27.74 17.43 19.69
N ILE A 153 27.22 16.81 20.76
CA ILE A 153 26.82 15.40 20.78
C ILE A 153 25.32 15.24 20.51
N ALA A 154 24.50 16.21 20.94
CA ALA A 154 23.05 16.18 20.81
C ALA A 154 22.54 15.90 19.38
N SER A 155 21.57 14.99 19.31
CA SER A 155 20.87 14.58 18.09
C SER A 155 19.60 15.43 17.94
N SER A 156 19.69 16.56 17.24
CA SER A 156 18.53 17.39 16.90
C SER A 156 18.65 17.96 15.50
N SER A 157 17.66 17.66 14.66
CA SER A 157 17.55 18.21 13.31
C SER A 157 17.46 19.75 13.28
N THR A 158 17.06 20.38 14.39
CA THR A 158 17.03 21.84 14.52
C THR A 158 18.42 22.45 14.42
N LEU A 159 19.46 21.74 14.89
CA LEU A 159 20.85 22.20 14.87
C LEU A 159 21.46 22.22 13.44
N ASN A 160 20.75 21.69 12.44
CA ASN A 160 21.17 21.75 11.04
C ASN A 160 20.86 23.09 10.36
N ASP A 161 20.07 23.96 10.99
CA ASP A 161 19.84 25.30 10.46
C ASP A 161 21.13 26.12 10.52
N ARG A 162 21.87 26.15 9.40
CA ARG A 162 23.15 26.87 9.27
C ARG A 162 23.01 28.40 9.31
N ILE A 163 21.80 28.92 9.14
CA ILE A 163 21.52 30.35 9.32
C ILE A 163 21.47 30.68 10.82
N ARG A 164 20.83 29.79 11.60
CA ARG A 164 20.69 29.98 13.05
C ARG A 164 21.89 29.49 13.85
N TYR A 165 22.57 28.44 13.40
CA TYR A 165 23.64 27.73 14.10
C TYR A 165 24.93 27.63 13.25
N PRO A 166 25.52 28.77 12.83
CA PRO A 166 26.63 28.77 11.86
C PRO A 166 27.91 28.08 12.38
N LEU A 167 28.20 28.15 13.69
CA LEU A 167 29.42 27.59 14.30
C LEU A 167 29.21 26.23 15.00
N THR A 168 28.18 25.49 14.61
CA THR A 168 27.87 24.17 15.21
C THR A 168 28.50 23.04 14.42
N VAL A 169 29.23 22.13 15.06
CA VAL A 169 29.83 20.95 14.43
C VAL A 169 29.28 19.70 15.08
N ARG A 170 28.95 18.69 14.27
CA ARG A 170 28.41 17.44 14.77
C ARG A 170 28.94 16.24 13.98
N ILE A 171 29.44 15.24 14.71
CA ILE A 171 29.90 13.97 14.14
C ILE A 171 29.01 12.78 14.56
N SER A 172 28.13 12.97 15.54
CA SER A 172 27.15 11.96 15.96
C SER A 172 26.07 11.77 14.90
N VAL A 173 25.54 10.55 14.80
CA VAL A 173 24.43 10.23 13.91
C VAL A 173 23.17 10.98 14.36
N ASP A 174 22.41 11.47 13.39
CA ASP A 174 21.13 12.13 13.64
C ASP A 174 19.98 11.51 12.82
N GLU A 175 18.78 11.93 13.19
CA GLU A 175 17.50 11.53 12.64
C GLU A 175 17.32 11.91 11.17
N ASP A 176 18.16 12.81 10.64
CA ASP A 176 18.20 13.14 9.21
C ASP A 176 18.74 12.01 8.34
N VAL A 177 19.49 11.07 8.92
CA VAL A 177 19.92 9.84 8.22
C VAL A 177 18.98 8.68 8.55
N LEU A 178 18.50 8.61 9.80
CA LEU A 178 17.61 7.53 10.24
C LEU A 178 16.22 7.62 9.60
N ASN A 179 15.59 8.79 9.51
CA ASN A 179 14.23 8.89 8.99
C ASN A 179 14.11 8.58 7.48
N PRO A 180 15.02 9.05 6.60
CA PRO A 180 15.01 8.61 5.20
C PRO A 180 15.16 7.09 5.07
N SER A 181 16.05 6.48 5.86
CA SER A 181 16.21 5.02 5.86
C SER A 181 14.92 4.30 6.31
N ARG A 182 14.22 4.80 7.34
CA ARG A 182 12.94 4.24 7.80
C ARG A 182 11.88 4.34 6.70
N ALA A 183 11.75 5.48 6.04
CA ALA A 183 10.80 5.65 4.94
C ALA A 183 11.11 4.74 3.74
N ALA A 184 12.39 4.63 3.37
CA ALA A 184 12.85 3.71 2.32
C ALA A 184 12.57 2.24 2.69
N PHE A 185 12.75 1.86 3.94
CA PHE A 185 12.49 0.50 4.43
C PHE A 185 11.02 0.10 4.29
N ILE A 186 10.09 1.00 4.63
CA ILE A 186 8.64 0.73 4.46
C ILE A 186 8.32 0.44 2.99
N LYS A 187 8.92 1.19 2.07
CA LYS A 187 8.77 0.99 0.63
C LYS A 187 9.38 -0.32 0.15
N GLU A 188 10.57 -0.69 0.64
CA GLU A 188 11.22 -1.98 0.34
C GLU A 188 10.38 -3.17 0.83
N MET A 189 9.65 -2.99 1.93
CA MET A 189 8.71 -3.98 2.45
C MET A 189 7.37 -4.03 1.69
N GLY A 190 7.15 -3.12 0.74
CA GLY A 190 5.90 -3.04 -0.02
C GLY A 190 4.69 -2.68 0.84
N TRP A 191 4.91 -2.07 2.01
CA TRP A 191 3.86 -1.57 2.87
C TRP A 191 3.46 -0.16 2.43
N SER A 192 2.16 0.09 2.44
CA SER A 192 1.52 1.34 2.02
C SER A 192 0.87 2.10 3.17
N ARG A 193 0.72 1.45 4.32
CA ARG A 193 0.03 1.99 5.50
C ARG A 193 0.86 1.77 6.76
N VAL A 194 1.06 2.82 7.55
CA VAL A 194 1.77 2.75 8.84
C VAL A 194 1.07 3.59 9.89
N ALA A 195 1.35 3.34 11.16
CA ALA A 195 0.98 4.24 12.25
C ALA A 195 2.22 4.64 13.06
N ILE A 196 2.12 5.75 13.79
CA ILE A 196 3.20 6.25 14.63
C ILE A 196 2.63 6.51 16.03
N ILE A 197 3.30 6.01 17.05
CA ILE A 197 3.03 6.30 18.45
C ILE A 197 4.33 6.71 19.14
N PHE A 198 4.31 7.76 19.95
CA PHE A 198 5.54 8.28 20.55
C PHE A 198 5.29 8.99 21.89
N GLU A 199 6.34 9.08 22.71
CA GLU A 199 6.36 9.85 23.95
C GLU A 199 6.35 11.35 23.66
N ASP A 200 5.49 12.13 24.33
CA ASP A 200 5.28 13.56 24.03
C ASP A 200 6.42 14.48 24.51
N THR A 201 7.63 14.27 23.98
CA THR A 201 8.82 15.10 24.20
C THR A 201 9.14 15.90 22.93
N ASP A 202 9.91 16.99 23.09
CA ASP A 202 10.32 17.81 21.95
C ASP A 202 11.12 17.01 20.90
N TYR A 203 11.95 16.06 21.37
CA TYR A 203 12.73 15.17 20.50
C TYR A 203 11.83 14.32 19.60
N PHE A 204 10.94 13.52 20.19
CA PHE A 204 10.09 12.62 19.40
C PHE A 204 9.03 13.37 18.59
N ARG A 205 8.58 14.56 19.04
CA ARG A 205 7.65 15.41 18.29
C ARG A 205 8.24 15.87 16.96
N GLU A 206 9.48 16.39 16.98
CA GLU A 206 10.13 16.84 15.74
C GLU A 206 10.48 15.65 14.83
N ASN A 207 11.00 14.56 15.39
CA ASN A 207 11.32 13.37 14.60
C ASN A 207 10.08 12.76 13.94
N THR A 208 8.97 12.66 14.67
CA THR A 208 7.71 12.15 14.13
C THR A 208 7.17 13.02 13.01
N LYS A 209 7.29 14.35 13.16
CA LYS A 209 6.89 15.31 12.13
C LYS A 209 7.71 15.12 10.86
N GLN A 210 9.04 15.01 10.96
CA GLN A 210 9.92 14.77 9.81
C GLN A 210 9.64 13.40 9.14
N LEU A 211 9.55 12.33 9.93
CA LEU A 211 9.22 11.00 9.41
C LEU A 211 7.87 10.98 8.69
N THR A 212 6.85 11.64 9.24
CA THR A 212 5.52 11.75 8.61
C THR A 212 5.59 12.43 7.25
N LEU A 213 6.42 13.48 7.10
CA LEU A 213 6.63 14.14 5.82
C LEU A 213 7.30 13.22 4.80
N LEU A 214 8.36 12.52 5.20
CA LEU A 214 9.08 11.58 4.34
C LEU A 214 8.22 10.39 3.91
N LEU A 215 7.43 9.80 4.82
CA LEU A 215 6.50 8.73 4.50
C LEU A 215 5.47 9.16 3.43
N ARG A 216 4.95 10.39 3.54
CA ARG A 216 4.02 10.95 2.54
C ARG A 216 4.69 11.19 1.19
N GLN A 217 5.97 11.58 1.17
CA GLN A 217 6.72 11.77 -0.08
C GLN A 217 6.95 10.46 -0.85
N VAL A 218 6.91 9.31 -0.16
CA VAL A 218 7.05 7.98 -0.77
C VAL A 218 5.72 7.24 -0.92
N ASP A 219 4.60 7.97 -0.96
CA ASP A 219 3.23 7.46 -1.13
C ASP A 219 2.76 6.48 -0.03
N VAL A 220 3.32 6.59 1.18
CA VAL A 220 2.87 5.83 2.36
C VAL A 220 1.85 6.64 3.16
N THR A 221 0.72 6.02 3.46
CA THR A 221 -0.35 6.62 4.26
C THR A 221 -0.08 6.41 5.75
N VAL A 222 -0.02 7.50 6.51
CA VAL A 222 0.03 7.48 7.98
C VAL A 222 -1.40 7.42 8.53
N LEU A 223 -1.78 6.29 9.09
CA LEU A 223 -3.13 5.99 9.59
C LEU A 223 -3.49 6.78 10.84
N ALA A 224 -2.54 6.87 11.77
CA ALA A 224 -2.67 7.56 13.04
C ALA A 224 -1.30 8.03 13.51
N THR A 225 -1.28 9.16 14.22
CA THR A 225 -0.10 9.73 14.86
C THR A 225 -0.47 10.07 16.30
N GLU A 226 -0.01 9.25 17.23
CA GLU A 226 -0.48 9.26 18.61
C GLU A 226 0.65 9.70 19.56
N ALA A 227 0.46 10.83 20.24
CA ALA A 227 1.39 11.31 21.26
C ALA A 227 0.93 10.85 22.65
N VAL A 228 1.87 10.29 23.43
CA VAL A 228 1.64 9.80 24.79
C VAL A 228 2.31 10.77 25.77
N SER A 229 1.52 11.67 26.34
CA SER A 229 1.98 12.65 27.34
C SER A 229 1.85 12.18 28.78
N ASP A 230 0.82 11.39 29.08
CA ASP A 230 0.66 10.69 30.36
C ASP A 230 0.56 9.19 30.08
N ILE A 231 1.55 8.44 30.57
CA ILE A 231 1.64 6.99 30.40
C ILE A 231 0.41 6.29 31.00
N ASN A 232 -0.22 6.85 32.05
CA ASN A 232 -1.44 6.30 32.63
C ASN A 232 -2.67 6.45 31.72
N SER A 233 -2.56 7.26 30.66
CA SER A 233 -3.63 7.53 29.69
C SER A 233 -3.39 6.93 28.30
N ALA A 234 -2.26 6.24 28.09
CA ALA A 234 -1.85 5.66 26.80
C ALA A 234 -2.89 4.71 26.18
N GLU A 235 -3.85 4.21 26.97
CA GLU A 235 -4.95 3.38 26.52
C GLU A 235 -5.76 4.01 25.38
N ALA A 236 -6.01 5.32 25.42
CA ALA A 236 -6.81 5.99 24.38
C ALA A 236 -6.08 5.99 23.02
N GLN A 237 -4.76 6.21 23.05
CA GLN A 237 -3.87 6.17 21.89
C GLN A 237 -3.82 4.75 21.32
N LEU A 238 -3.68 3.72 22.16
CA LEU A 238 -3.69 2.33 21.72
C LEU A 238 -5.05 1.91 21.12
N GLU A 239 -6.17 2.38 21.69
CA GLU A 239 -7.50 2.16 21.11
C GLU A 239 -7.68 2.89 19.78
N SER A 240 -7.01 4.04 19.57
CA SER A 240 -6.95 4.70 18.26
C SER A 240 -6.22 3.83 17.23
N LEU A 241 -5.07 3.23 17.59
CA LEU A 241 -4.34 2.32 16.70
C LEU A 241 -5.20 1.12 16.28
N LYS A 242 -5.93 0.51 17.22
CA LYS A 242 -6.87 -0.58 16.94
C LYS A 242 -7.98 -0.16 15.98
N ARG A 243 -8.57 1.00 16.21
CA ARG A 243 -9.67 1.53 15.39
C ARG A 243 -9.25 1.72 13.93
N HIS A 244 -7.99 2.07 13.70
CA HIS A 244 -7.44 2.27 12.36
C HIS A 244 -6.84 1.00 11.73
N ASP A 245 -6.92 -0.16 12.39
CA ASP A 245 -6.27 -1.42 11.97
C ASP A 245 -4.76 -1.23 11.71
N ALA A 246 -4.08 -0.55 12.63
CA ALA A 246 -2.64 -0.30 12.52
C ALA A 246 -1.83 -1.58 12.79
N ARG A 247 -0.96 -1.96 11.84
CA ARG A 247 -0.18 -3.21 11.88
C ARG A 247 1.32 -3.01 11.80
N VAL A 248 1.76 -2.03 11.00
CA VAL A 248 3.16 -1.58 10.94
C VAL A 248 3.25 -0.28 11.71
N ILE A 249 3.96 -0.29 12.83
CA ILE A 249 3.88 0.77 13.83
C ILE A 249 5.29 1.24 14.20
N PHE A 250 5.56 2.53 14.01
CA PHE A 250 6.73 3.19 14.60
C PHE A 250 6.42 3.57 16.04
N ALA A 251 7.27 3.16 16.98
CA ALA A 251 7.14 3.43 18.41
C ALA A 251 8.36 4.19 18.92
N GLY A 252 8.23 5.48 19.21
CA GLY A 252 9.32 6.33 19.70
C GLY A 252 9.19 6.66 21.19
N PHE A 253 9.99 6.00 22.03
CA PHE A 253 9.95 6.18 23.49
C PHE A 253 11.36 6.13 24.08
N LEU A 254 11.57 6.74 25.25
CA LEU A 254 12.73 6.45 26.08
C LEU A 254 12.58 5.06 26.74
N PRO A 255 13.68 4.36 27.13
CA PRO A 255 13.61 2.96 27.57
C PRO A 255 12.65 2.72 28.75
N ASP A 256 12.70 3.59 29.77
CA ASP A 256 11.84 3.48 30.95
C ASP A 256 10.35 3.58 30.57
N GLN A 257 10.01 4.51 29.67
CA GLN A 257 8.64 4.70 29.21
C GLN A 257 8.20 3.60 28.26
N ALA A 258 9.11 3.10 27.43
CA ALA A 258 8.87 1.98 26.54
C ALA A 258 8.41 0.75 27.34
N LEU A 259 9.07 0.41 28.46
CA LEU A 259 8.67 -0.74 29.29
C LEU A 259 7.19 -0.68 29.71
N ILE A 260 6.73 0.49 30.16
CA ILE A 260 5.36 0.66 30.64
C ILE A 260 4.37 0.59 29.47
N VAL A 261 4.66 1.27 28.35
CA VAL A 261 3.79 1.30 27.18
C VAL A 261 3.69 -0.06 26.49
N PHE A 262 4.81 -0.79 26.34
CA PHE A 262 4.80 -2.13 25.75
C PHE A 262 4.09 -3.17 26.63
N CYS A 263 4.11 -3.02 27.96
CA CYS A 263 3.26 -3.81 28.85
C CYS A 263 1.76 -3.53 28.60
N LYS A 264 1.36 -2.28 28.34
CA LYS A 264 -0.02 -1.94 27.97
C LYS A 264 -0.40 -2.48 26.60
N ILE A 265 0.51 -2.42 25.62
CA ILE A 265 0.34 -3.02 24.28
C ILE A 265 0.06 -4.51 24.39
N PHE A 266 0.82 -5.23 25.22
CA PHE A 266 0.60 -6.65 25.51
C PHE A 266 -0.82 -6.90 26.03
N ARG A 267 -1.23 -6.18 27.08
CA ARG A 267 -2.57 -6.32 27.70
C ARG A 267 -3.71 -6.01 26.74
N GLN A 268 -3.45 -5.17 25.74
CA GLN A 268 -4.42 -4.80 24.71
C GLN A 268 -4.45 -5.75 23.51
N GLY A 269 -3.57 -6.76 23.45
CA GLY A 269 -3.55 -7.77 22.39
C GLY A 269 -2.93 -7.29 21.07
N LEU A 270 -2.12 -6.23 21.10
CA LEU A 270 -1.48 -5.63 19.92
C LEU A 270 -0.11 -6.29 19.64
N TYR A 271 -0.08 -7.62 19.52
CA TYR A 271 1.12 -8.42 19.30
C TYR A 271 0.84 -9.67 18.45
N GLY A 272 1.91 -10.41 18.12
CA GLY A 272 1.84 -11.62 17.30
C GLY A 272 2.08 -11.34 15.81
N SER A 273 1.75 -12.30 14.95
CA SER A 273 2.18 -12.30 13.55
C SER A 273 1.54 -11.22 12.66
N LYS A 274 0.55 -10.47 13.16
CA LYS A 274 -0.09 -9.37 12.43
C LYS A 274 0.57 -8.01 12.69
N PHE A 275 1.41 -7.88 13.71
CA PHE A 275 1.97 -6.61 14.14
C PHE A 275 3.48 -6.58 13.96
N ILE A 276 4.00 -5.48 13.44
CA ILE A 276 5.42 -5.17 13.36
C ILE A 276 5.67 -3.86 14.08
N TRP A 277 6.51 -3.92 15.11
CA TRP A 277 6.98 -2.78 15.85
C TRP A 277 8.35 -2.35 15.32
N ILE A 278 8.46 -1.06 14.99
CA ILE A 278 9.72 -0.42 14.62
C ILE A 278 10.08 0.55 15.75
N ILE A 279 11.18 0.29 16.44
CA ILE A 279 11.61 0.95 17.68
C ILE A 279 12.97 1.60 17.43
N PRO A 280 13.38 2.62 18.18
CA PRO A 280 14.75 3.09 18.13
C PRO A 280 15.77 1.96 18.35
N GLY A 281 16.83 1.91 17.54
CA GLY A 281 17.83 0.84 17.57
C GLY A 281 18.85 0.93 18.69
N TRP A 282 19.01 2.10 19.32
CA TRP A 282 19.98 2.36 20.40
C TRP A 282 19.63 1.71 21.75
N PHE A 283 18.60 0.86 21.80
CA PHE A 283 18.22 0.16 23.02
C PHE A 283 19.16 -1.05 23.25
N PRO A 284 19.62 -1.30 24.49
CA PRO A 284 20.51 -2.42 24.75
C PRO A 284 19.83 -3.78 24.53
N GLU A 285 20.63 -4.80 24.25
CA GLU A 285 20.14 -6.18 24.12
C GLU A 285 19.40 -6.64 25.38
N GLY A 286 18.15 -7.08 25.21
CA GLY A 286 17.32 -7.52 26.33
C GLY A 286 16.90 -6.41 27.30
N TRP A 287 16.81 -5.15 26.84
CA TRP A 287 16.35 -3.99 27.63
C TRP A 287 15.02 -4.19 28.39
N TRP A 288 14.18 -5.13 27.95
CA TRP A 288 12.89 -5.46 28.59
C TRP A 288 12.97 -6.56 29.67
N ARG A 289 14.16 -7.09 29.95
CA ARG A 289 14.34 -8.16 30.94
C ARG A 289 14.37 -7.61 32.35
N ASN A 290 13.78 -8.37 33.26
CA ASN A 290 13.71 -8.07 34.69
C ASN A 290 13.15 -6.67 34.98
N PRO A 291 11.99 -6.31 34.39
CA PRO A 291 11.40 -5.01 34.66
C PRO A 291 11.02 -4.92 36.15
N ASP A 292 11.13 -3.73 36.73
CA ASP A 292 10.71 -3.51 38.12
C ASP A 292 9.21 -3.78 38.25
N PRO A 293 8.78 -4.80 39.02
CA PRO A 293 7.37 -5.19 39.13
C PRO A 293 6.51 -4.12 39.81
N GLU A 294 7.09 -3.17 40.56
CA GLU A 294 6.35 -2.04 41.13
C GLU A 294 5.99 -0.99 40.07
N VAL A 295 6.80 -0.88 39.01
CA VAL A 295 6.64 0.11 37.93
C VAL A 295 5.94 -0.49 36.71
N VAL A 296 6.32 -1.72 36.33
CA VAL A 296 5.87 -2.39 35.10
C VAL A 296 5.21 -3.71 35.49
N PRO A 297 3.87 -3.79 35.43
CA PRO A 297 3.14 -4.97 35.89
C PRO A 297 3.04 -6.05 34.79
N CYS A 298 4.15 -6.34 34.11
CA CYS A 298 4.30 -7.42 33.13
C CYS A 298 5.60 -8.21 33.37
N THR A 299 5.62 -9.51 33.06
CA THR A 299 6.83 -10.33 33.14
C THR A 299 7.72 -10.18 31.91
N SER A 300 8.98 -10.62 32.00
CA SER A 300 9.90 -10.62 30.85
C SER A 300 9.34 -11.43 29.66
N GLU A 301 8.68 -12.55 29.93
CA GLU A 301 8.05 -13.38 28.89
C GLU A 301 6.85 -12.67 28.25
N GLU A 302 6.08 -11.91 29.03
CA GLU A 302 4.98 -11.11 28.52
C GLU A 302 5.46 -9.98 27.61
N MET A 303 6.54 -9.31 28.01
CA MET A 303 7.19 -8.29 27.18
C MET A 303 7.77 -8.88 25.90
N GLU A 304 8.39 -10.05 25.98
CA GLU A 304 8.97 -10.75 24.83
C GLU A 304 7.92 -11.13 23.79
N MET A 305 6.68 -11.47 24.19
CA MET A 305 5.60 -11.74 23.23
C MET A 305 5.27 -10.56 22.31
N VAL A 306 5.53 -9.32 22.75
CA VAL A 306 5.31 -8.11 21.94
C VAL A 306 6.56 -7.72 21.16
N LEU A 307 7.71 -7.78 21.82
CA LEU A 307 8.97 -7.27 21.30
C LEU A 307 9.68 -8.29 20.39
N GLN A 308 9.27 -9.55 20.37
CA GLN A 308 9.90 -10.52 19.49
C GLN A 308 9.73 -10.13 18.01
N TYR A 309 10.84 -10.12 17.27
CA TYR A 309 10.95 -9.71 15.86
C TYR A 309 10.79 -8.22 15.56
N HIS A 310 10.81 -7.35 16.58
CA HIS A 310 10.82 -5.90 16.33
C HIS A 310 12.07 -5.48 15.56
N ILE A 311 11.94 -4.36 14.83
CA ILE A 311 12.99 -3.81 13.98
C ILE A 311 13.56 -2.55 14.63
N GLY A 312 14.88 -2.48 14.72
CA GLY A 312 15.64 -1.32 15.18
C GLY A 312 16.36 -0.64 14.02
N PHE A 313 16.52 0.68 14.12
CA PHE A 313 17.38 1.47 13.23
C PHE A 313 18.43 2.18 14.08
N ASP A 314 19.70 1.95 13.76
CA ASP A 314 20.85 2.54 14.43
C ASP A 314 21.88 2.97 13.38
N GLY A 315 22.64 4.03 13.64
CA GLY A 315 23.75 4.47 12.79
C GLY A 315 25.09 4.53 13.50
N ASP A 316 25.16 4.10 14.77
CA ASP A 316 26.38 4.11 15.54
C ASP A 316 27.39 3.10 14.97
N GLN A 317 28.50 3.64 14.44
CA GLN A 317 29.55 2.83 13.83
C GLN A 317 30.76 2.71 14.76
N PHE A 318 31.07 1.48 15.15
CA PHE A 318 32.30 1.15 15.83
C PHE A 318 33.28 0.46 14.88
N VAL A 319 34.56 0.82 14.99
CA VAL A 319 35.62 0.13 14.26
C VAL A 319 35.80 -1.25 14.90
N SER A 320 35.60 -2.32 14.12
CA SER A 320 35.68 -3.70 14.61
C SER A 320 37.10 -4.12 14.99
N ASP A 321 38.11 -3.58 14.29
CA ASP A 321 39.52 -3.77 14.61
C ASP A 321 40.16 -2.44 15.03
N VAL A 322 40.40 -2.28 16.33
CA VAL A 322 41.01 -1.07 16.89
C VAL A 322 42.40 -0.79 16.32
N GLU A 323 43.10 -1.78 15.75
CA GLU A 323 44.42 -1.59 15.14
C GLU A 323 44.38 -0.80 13.81
N GLU A 324 43.20 -0.71 13.19
CA GLU A 324 42.97 0.09 11.98
C GLU A 324 42.77 1.59 12.29
N ILE A 325 42.58 1.96 13.56
CA ILE A 325 42.33 3.34 13.96
C ILE A 325 43.57 4.21 13.66
N SER A 326 43.34 5.32 12.95
CA SER A 326 44.34 6.35 12.72
C SER A 326 43.70 7.74 12.71
N PHE A 327 44.39 8.71 13.27
CA PHE A 327 43.96 10.11 13.36
C PHE A 327 44.73 10.92 12.32
N ASN A 328 44.18 11.00 11.09
CA ASN A 328 44.81 11.66 9.95
C ASN A 328 46.25 11.15 9.64
N GLY A 329 46.42 9.83 9.65
CA GLY A 329 47.71 9.17 9.42
C GLY A 329 48.58 9.00 10.68
N VAL A 330 48.22 9.62 11.80
CA VAL A 330 48.86 9.39 13.11
C VAL A 330 48.25 8.15 13.76
N LYS A 331 49.10 7.17 14.10
CA LYS A 331 48.65 5.96 14.81
C LYS A 331 48.60 6.20 16.33
N PRO A 332 47.53 5.75 17.02
CA PRO A 332 47.49 5.78 18.48
C PRO A 332 48.61 4.97 19.11
N GLN A 333 49.00 5.32 20.34
CA GLN A 333 49.96 4.53 21.10
C GLN A 333 49.34 3.21 21.59
N PRO A 334 50.13 2.17 21.93
CA PRO A 334 49.59 0.87 22.35
C PRO A 334 48.61 0.93 23.52
N HIS A 335 48.83 1.79 24.51
CA HIS A 335 47.91 1.96 25.64
C HIS A 335 46.63 2.73 25.25
N HIS A 336 46.71 3.62 24.25
CA HIS A 336 45.51 4.24 23.67
C HIS A 336 44.59 3.18 23.07
N LEU A 337 45.17 2.22 22.33
CA LEU A 337 44.44 1.11 21.72
C LEU A 337 43.85 0.16 22.77
N GLU A 338 44.56 -0.07 23.89
CA GLU A 338 44.04 -0.86 25.01
C GLU A 338 42.80 -0.20 25.63
N TYR A 339 42.85 1.12 25.85
CA TYR A 339 41.70 1.88 26.35
C TYR A 339 40.53 1.86 25.37
N LEU A 340 40.77 2.12 24.08
CA LEU A 340 39.73 2.08 23.05
C LEU A 340 39.08 0.70 22.94
N ARG A 341 39.86 -0.38 23.09
CA ARG A 341 39.31 -1.75 23.15
C ARG A 341 38.40 -1.93 24.36
N ALA A 342 38.84 -1.50 25.54
CA ALA A 342 38.02 -1.56 26.75
C ALA A 342 36.74 -0.72 26.62
N LEU A 343 36.82 0.45 25.97
CA LEU A 343 35.68 1.32 25.71
C LEU A 343 34.67 0.66 24.75
N HIS A 344 35.15 -0.01 23.69
CA HIS A 344 34.30 -0.77 22.77
C HIS A 344 33.61 -1.97 23.45
N GLU A 345 34.19 -2.52 24.51
CA GLU A 345 33.64 -3.64 25.29
C GLU A 345 32.64 -3.21 26.38
N MET A 346 32.48 -1.92 26.66
CA MET A 346 31.52 -1.42 27.64
C MET A 346 30.07 -1.61 27.17
N ASP A 347 29.18 -2.00 28.08
CA ASP A 347 27.73 -1.93 27.87
C ASP A 347 27.31 -0.45 27.74
N ASP A 348 26.61 -0.09 26.65
CA ASP A 348 26.20 1.29 26.32
C ASP A 348 27.38 2.26 26.11
N ASN A 349 28.20 1.98 25.09
CA ASN A 349 29.46 2.66 24.80
C ASN A 349 29.36 3.85 23.84
N SER A 350 28.23 4.04 23.15
CA SER A 350 28.15 5.01 22.04
C SER A 350 28.45 6.43 22.48
N ARG A 351 27.89 6.84 23.62
CA ARG A 351 28.06 8.17 24.20
C ARG A 351 29.53 8.47 24.51
N ASP A 352 30.20 7.55 25.18
CA ASP A 352 31.61 7.70 25.58
C ASP A 352 32.54 7.66 24.35
N ILE A 353 32.22 6.85 23.35
CA ILE A 353 32.97 6.80 22.08
C ILE A 353 32.83 8.12 21.33
N TYR A 354 31.62 8.66 21.18
CA TYR A 354 31.44 9.98 20.57
C TYR A 354 32.07 11.10 21.38
N ALA A 355 32.08 10.99 22.72
CA ALA A 355 32.78 11.94 23.57
C ALA A 355 34.28 11.98 23.28
N TYR A 356 34.90 10.79 23.15
CA TYR A 356 36.30 10.62 22.78
C TYR A 356 36.59 11.17 21.38
N ASP A 357 35.82 10.72 20.38
CA ASP A 357 35.99 11.12 18.97
C ASP A 357 35.81 12.62 18.77
N ASN A 358 34.89 13.26 19.49
CA ASN A 358 34.70 14.71 19.45
C ASN A 358 35.94 15.45 19.92
N LEU A 359 36.64 14.97 20.96
CA LEU A 359 37.84 15.63 21.47
C LEU A 359 39.03 15.42 20.54
N ILE A 360 39.19 14.22 19.98
CA ILE A 360 40.15 13.98 18.91
C ILE A 360 39.86 14.92 17.73
N THR A 361 38.59 15.06 17.35
CA THR A 361 38.16 15.94 16.27
C THR A 361 38.50 17.40 16.56
N MET A 362 38.20 17.90 17.77
CA MET A 362 38.59 19.24 18.20
C MET A 362 40.11 19.44 18.13
N ALA A 363 40.89 18.46 18.57
CA ALA A 363 42.34 18.53 18.51
C ALA A 363 42.85 18.58 17.06
N LEU A 364 42.28 17.78 16.16
CA LEU A 364 42.62 17.79 14.73
C LEU A 364 42.26 19.12 14.06
N ILE A 365 41.10 19.70 14.39
CA ILE A 365 40.68 21.03 13.90
C ILE A 365 41.69 22.08 14.35
N LEU A 366 42.00 22.13 15.65
CA LEU A 366 42.97 23.07 16.21
C LEU A 366 44.36 22.87 15.59
N ASN A 367 44.79 21.62 15.40
CA ASN A 367 46.09 21.32 14.78
C ASN A 367 46.15 21.80 13.32
N SER A 368 45.07 21.61 12.56
CA SER A 368 44.99 22.03 11.17
C SER A 368 44.96 23.56 11.02
N SER A 369 44.44 24.29 12.01
CA SER A 369 44.34 25.75 11.96
C SER A 369 45.64 26.47 12.33
N ILE A 370 46.62 25.80 12.95
CA ILE A 370 47.89 26.43 13.39
C ILE A 370 48.57 27.18 12.23
N ALA A 371 48.74 26.52 11.09
CA ALA A 371 49.44 27.09 9.93
C ALA A 371 48.74 28.32 9.35
N ASP A 372 47.41 28.41 9.50
CA ASP A 372 46.62 29.55 9.03
C ASP A 372 46.62 30.69 10.07
N VAL A 373 46.54 30.36 11.35
CA VAL A 373 46.62 31.33 12.45
C VAL A 373 47.97 32.05 12.44
N GLU A 374 49.06 31.35 12.12
CA GLU A 374 50.39 31.96 11.97
C GLU A 374 50.49 32.96 10.80
N GLN A 375 49.58 32.89 9.82
CA GLN A 375 49.52 33.84 8.70
C GLN A 375 48.73 35.11 9.05
N LEU A 376 47.93 35.09 10.12
CA LEU A 376 47.18 36.26 10.57
C LEU A 376 48.11 37.34 11.12
N PRO A 377 47.73 38.63 11.02
CA PRO A 377 48.52 39.72 11.56
C PRO A 377 48.82 39.49 13.04
N GLY A 378 50.10 39.31 13.33
CA GLY A 378 50.60 38.91 14.64
C GLY A 378 50.44 39.98 15.72
N TYR A 379 50.66 39.56 16.97
CA TYR A 379 50.67 40.48 18.11
C TYR A 379 51.89 41.41 18.03
N SER A 380 51.65 42.73 18.05
CA SER A 380 52.69 43.77 17.99
C SER A 380 52.72 44.55 19.31
N ASP A 381 53.58 44.16 20.23
CA ASP A 381 53.92 44.97 21.41
C ASP A 381 55.28 45.63 21.22
N GLY A 382 55.27 46.88 20.75
CA GLY A 382 56.45 47.74 20.61
C GLY A 382 57.52 47.24 19.64
N ASP A 383 58.42 46.38 20.11
CA ASP A 383 59.69 45.99 19.46
C ASP A 383 59.73 44.52 18.99
N THR A 384 58.70 43.71 19.26
CA THR A 384 58.64 42.30 18.80
C THR A 384 57.34 42.01 18.07
N ALA A 385 57.44 41.75 16.76
CA ALA A 385 56.37 41.16 15.97
C ALA A 385 56.55 39.64 15.95
N ARG A 386 55.57 38.90 16.48
CA ARG A 386 55.50 37.43 16.34
C ARG A 386 54.20 37.04 15.65
N PRO A 387 54.18 35.95 14.86
CA PRO A 387 52.94 35.39 14.32
C PRO A 387 51.89 35.22 15.41
N LYS A 388 50.61 35.37 15.04
CA LYS A 388 49.51 35.05 15.95
C LYS A 388 49.53 33.55 16.20
N ARG A 389 49.21 33.15 17.43
CA ARG A 389 49.21 31.75 17.86
C ARG A 389 47.88 31.40 18.53
N LEU A 390 47.61 30.12 18.74
CA LEU A 390 46.35 29.65 19.33
C LEU A 390 46.09 30.22 20.73
N GLU A 391 47.13 30.42 21.54
CA GLU A 391 47.01 30.99 22.88
C GLU A 391 46.65 32.49 22.88
N ASP A 392 46.73 33.16 21.74
CA ASP A 392 46.39 34.59 21.58
C ASP A 392 44.91 34.80 21.21
N PHE A 393 44.10 33.74 21.23
CA PHE A 393 42.68 33.79 20.89
C PHE A 393 41.88 34.77 21.77
N THR A 394 41.05 35.58 21.12
CA THR A 394 40.06 36.45 21.77
C THR A 394 38.70 36.27 21.12
N TYR A 395 37.62 36.47 21.88
CA TYR A 395 36.24 36.32 21.36
C TYR A 395 35.85 37.33 20.26
N GLY A 396 36.71 38.30 19.96
CA GLY A 396 36.55 39.22 18.81
C GLY A 396 37.16 38.69 17.51
N ASP A 397 37.84 37.54 17.53
CA ASP A 397 38.55 36.99 16.38
C ASP A 397 37.61 36.24 15.43
N THR A 398 37.06 36.94 14.45
CA THR A 398 36.20 36.35 13.41
C THR A 398 36.95 35.43 12.47
N ASP A 399 38.22 35.73 12.17
CA ASP A 399 39.04 34.96 11.22
C ASP A 399 39.26 33.50 11.65
N MET A 400 39.27 33.24 12.97
CA MET A 400 39.38 31.89 13.53
C MET A 400 38.06 31.12 13.54
N ALA A 401 36.92 31.82 13.46
CA ALA A 401 35.59 31.22 13.44
C ALA A 401 35.00 31.07 12.04
N GLU A 402 35.34 31.98 11.10
CA GLU A 402 34.69 32.06 9.80
C GLU A 402 35.29 31.14 8.72
N ASP A 403 36.61 30.87 8.75
CA ASP A 403 37.27 30.43 7.50
C ASP A 403 37.43 28.91 7.31
N LYS A 404 37.44 28.05 8.35
CA LYS A 404 37.84 26.63 8.15
C LYS A 404 37.25 25.59 9.10
N VAL A 405 35.93 25.50 9.14
CA VAL A 405 35.28 24.23 9.52
C VAL A 405 34.90 23.49 8.24
N GLU A 406 35.88 22.94 7.50
CA GLU A 406 35.60 22.01 6.39
C GLU A 406 35.21 20.62 6.95
N PHE A 407 34.09 20.56 7.66
CA PHE A 407 33.23 19.38 7.62
C PHE A 407 32.30 19.61 6.44
N GLY A 408 32.36 18.76 5.41
CA GLY A 408 31.78 19.04 4.09
C GLY A 408 30.40 19.72 4.18
N VAL A 409 30.21 20.81 3.42
CA VAL A 409 29.05 21.74 3.20
C VAL A 409 27.93 21.82 4.25
N GLU A 410 27.53 20.72 4.85
CA GLU A 410 26.45 20.57 5.83
C GLU A 410 26.95 20.35 7.27
N GLY A 411 28.24 20.11 7.52
CA GLY A 411 28.82 19.97 8.87
C GLY A 411 28.34 18.73 9.66
N ILE A 412 27.99 17.65 8.94
CA ILE A 412 27.44 16.38 9.46
C ILE A 412 28.24 15.20 8.91
N ARG A 413 28.43 14.13 9.71
CA ARG A 413 29.01 12.86 9.25
C ARG A 413 27.98 12.04 8.47
N ASN A 414 28.32 11.67 7.23
CA ASN A 414 27.56 10.66 6.47
C ASN A 414 27.94 9.25 6.95
N SER A 415 27.10 8.65 7.79
CA SER A 415 27.21 7.26 8.24
C SER A 415 26.13 6.39 7.57
N PRO A 416 26.43 5.13 7.18
CA PRO A 416 25.38 4.19 6.82
C PRO A 416 24.52 3.85 8.05
N VAL A 417 23.26 3.52 7.80
CA VAL A 417 22.30 3.12 8.84
C VAL A 417 22.14 1.61 8.82
N TYR A 418 22.20 1.00 9.98
CA TYR A 418 21.98 -0.40 10.19
C TYR A 418 20.53 -0.66 10.54
N VAL A 419 19.96 -1.65 9.87
CA VAL A 419 18.67 -2.21 10.24
C VAL A 419 18.94 -3.48 11.02
N GLU A 420 18.38 -3.56 12.22
CA GLU A 420 18.52 -4.69 13.11
C GLU A 420 17.17 -5.34 13.37
N GLN A 421 17.19 -6.66 13.56
CA GLN A 421 16.03 -7.40 14.01
C GLN A 421 16.34 -8.05 15.36
N PHE A 422 15.46 -7.83 16.32
CA PHE A 422 15.59 -8.40 17.65
C PHE A 422 14.87 -9.74 17.71
N ILE A 423 15.62 -10.81 17.98
CA ILE A 423 15.08 -12.18 18.11
C ILE A 423 15.43 -12.70 19.49
N GLY A 424 14.42 -12.88 20.35
CA GLY A 424 14.66 -13.00 21.78
C GLY A 424 15.40 -11.76 22.26
N SER A 425 16.42 -11.90 23.09
CA SER A 425 17.21 -10.76 23.57
C SER A 425 18.31 -10.27 22.65
N THR A 426 18.58 -10.96 21.54
CA THR A 426 19.73 -10.64 20.68
C THR A 426 19.32 -9.74 19.53
N ALA A 427 20.11 -8.69 19.29
CA ALA A 427 20.00 -7.83 18.12
C ALA A 427 20.79 -8.45 16.96
N LEU A 428 20.14 -8.60 15.80
CA LEU A 428 20.78 -9.12 14.60
C LEU A 428 20.71 -8.07 13.51
N ARG A 429 21.83 -7.44 13.19
CA ARG A 429 21.99 -6.65 11.96
C ARG A 429 21.61 -7.47 10.72
N ILE A 430 20.68 -6.96 9.92
CA ILE A 430 20.09 -7.63 8.76
C ILE A 430 20.37 -6.90 7.43
N MET A 431 20.42 -5.57 7.46
CA MET A 431 20.61 -4.73 6.27
C MET A 431 21.37 -3.46 6.61
N ASP A 432 22.04 -2.92 5.60
CA ASP A 432 22.71 -1.62 5.65
C ASP A 432 22.08 -0.69 4.63
N TYR A 433 21.76 0.52 5.05
CA TYR A 433 21.28 1.61 4.19
C TYR A 433 22.37 2.65 4.03
N THR A 434 22.67 3.02 2.79
CA THR A 434 23.59 4.13 2.48
C THR A 434 22.87 5.16 1.65
N ASP A 435 22.83 6.41 2.15
CA ASP A 435 22.06 7.48 1.51
C ASP A 435 22.59 7.86 0.12
N LYS A 436 23.91 7.67 -0.13
CA LYS A 436 24.55 7.93 -1.42
C LYS A 436 23.93 7.16 -2.58
N ASP A 437 23.50 5.93 -2.32
CA ASP A 437 22.93 5.03 -3.34
C ASP A 437 21.42 4.86 -3.17
N GLY A 438 20.85 5.34 -2.05
CA GLY A 438 19.44 5.19 -1.70
C GLY A 438 18.96 3.73 -1.63
N SER A 439 19.89 2.79 -1.39
CA SER A 439 19.62 1.36 -1.49
C SER A 439 19.97 0.60 -0.21
N PHE A 440 19.22 -0.46 0.06
CA PHE A 440 19.54 -1.44 1.09
C PHE A 440 20.47 -2.52 0.56
N HIS A 441 21.54 -2.80 1.30
CA HIS A 441 22.42 -3.93 1.10
C HIS A 441 22.15 -4.97 2.18
N VAL A 442 21.77 -6.18 1.77
CA VAL A 442 21.47 -7.27 2.70
C VAL A 442 22.77 -7.89 3.18
N GLU A 443 22.90 -8.06 4.50
CA GLU A 443 24.05 -8.73 5.11
C GLU A 443 24.09 -10.21 4.68
N ARG A 444 25.28 -10.72 4.31
CA ARG A 444 25.38 -12.08 3.74
C ARG A 444 24.85 -13.14 4.71
N ASN A 445 24.01 -14.05 4.19
CA ASN A 445 23.34 -15.11 4.95
C ASN A 445 22.38 -14.64 6.06
N ARG A 446 21.96 -13.37 6.05
CA ARG A 446 20.95 -12.84 6.95
C ARG A 446 19.70 -12.43 6.18
N SER A 447 18.54 -12.72 6.75
CA SER A 447 17.24 -12.35 6.19
C SER A 447 16.27 -12.09 7.33
N ILE A 448 15.31 -11.19 7.11
CA ILE A 448 14.28 -10.90 8.10
C ILE A 448 13.45 -12.15 8.37
N ARG A 449 13.30 -12.49 9.65
CA ARG A 449 12.42 -13.56 10.11
C ARG A 449 11.11 -12.98 10.60
N TRP A 450 10.02 -13.67 10.34
CA TRP A 450 8.69 -13.25 10.77
C TRP A 450 8.08 -14.35 11.64
N ALA A 451 7.18 -13.97 12.55
CA ALA A 451 6.55 -14.92 13.49
C ALA A 451 5.96 -16.15 12.80
N ASP A 452 5.25 -15.97 11.67
CA ASP A 452 4.65 -17.06 10.88
C ASP A 452 5.46 -17.40 9.62
N GLY A 453 6.72 -16.95 9.53
CA GLY A 453 7.56 -17.11 8.33
C GLY A 453 7.11 -16.29 7.11
N LYS A 454 6.01 -15.53 7.22
CA LYS A 454 5.50 -14.62 6.18
C LYS A 454 5.56 -13.18 6.66
N ARG A 455 5.89 -12.26 5.75
CA ARG A 455 5.82 -10.81 5.98
C ARG A 455 4.37 -10.43 6.33
N PRO A 456 4.12 -9.72 7.44
CA PRO A 456 2.77 -9.28 7.77
C PRO A 456 2.22 -8.29 6.75
N VAL A 457 0.91 -8.32 6.51
CA VAL A 457 0.22 -7.32 5.70
C VAL A 457 -0.01 -6.04 6.52
N ASP A 458 0.01 -4.90 5.85
CA ASP A 458 -0.18 -3.56 6.44
C ASP A 458 -1.66 -3.21 6.72
N GLY A 459 -2.59 -4.05 6.26
CA GLY A 459 -4.02 -3.95 6.56
C GLY A 459 -4.87 -4.86 5.67
N ILE A 460 -6.17 -4.86 5.90
CA ILE A 460 -7.14 -5.56 5.04
C ILE A 460 -7.16 -4.92 3.64
N THR A 461 -7.05 -5.74 2.60
CA THR A 461 -7.13 -5.28 1.20
C THR A 461 -8.46 -5.68 0.57
N TYR A 462 -9.23 -4.71 0.08
CA TYR A 462 -10.49 -4.96 -0.65
C TYR A 462 -10.25 -4.91 -2.15
N GLN A 463 -10.65 -5.95 -2.87
CA GLN A 463 -10.53 -6.04 -4.32
C GLN A 463 -11.91 -6.23 -4.97
N PRO A 464 -12.39 -5.28 -5.78
CA PRO A 464 -13.66 -5.43 -6.47
C PRO A 464 -13.56 -6.47 -7.60
N ILE A 465 -14.57 -7.34 -7.72
CA ILE A 465 -14.69 -8.33 -8.79
C ILE A 465 -16.07 -8.25 -9.43
N ASP A 466 -16.16 -8.27 -10.76
CA ASP A 466 -17.45 -8.21 -11.45
C ASP A 466 -18.21 -9.53 -11.36
N GLU A 467 -19.42 -9.48 -10.79
CA GLU A 467 -20.31 -10.62 -10.72
C GLU A 467 -21.04 -10.80 -12.06
N THR A 468 -20.91 -11.98 -12.67
CA THR A 468 -21.41 -12.26 -14.03
C THR A 468 -22.17 -13.59 -14.07
N VAL A 469 -23.04 -13.77 -15.07
CA VAL A 469 -23.82 -15.00 -15.23
C VAL A 469 -22.90 -16.22 -15.37
N SER A 470 -23.17 -17.27 -14.60
CA SER A 470 -22.42 -18.51 -14.63
C SER A 470 -22.36 -19.08 -16.04
N SER A 471 -21.16 -19.53 -16.44
CA SER A 471 -20.93 -20.08 -17.78
C SER A 471 -21.85 -21.25 -18.10
N THR A 472 -22.18 -22.08 -17.12
CA THR A 472 -23.11 -23.21 -17.28
C THR A 472 -24.51 -22.74 -17.65
N VAL A 473 -25.05 -21.78 -16.89
CA VAL A 473 -26.40 -21.22 -17.12
C VAL A 473 -26.48 -20.54 -18.48
N ARG A 474 -25.45 -19.75 -18.82
CA ARG A 474 -25.35 -19.06 -20.12
C ARG A 474 -25.41 -20.04 -21.30
N ILE A 475 -24.62 -21.11 -21.28
CA ILE A 475 -24.57 -22.11 -22.36
C ILE A 475 -25.95 -22.76 -22.57
N ILE A 476 -26.63 -23.12 -21.48
CA ILE A 476 -27.96 -23.75 -21.54
C ILE A 476 -28.95 -22.83 -22.26
N PHE A 477 -29.14 -21.60 -21.77
CA PHE A 477 -30.17 -20.70 -22.32
C PHE A 477 -29.84 -20.21 -23.75
N TYR A 478 -28.56 -20.04 -24.09
CA TYR A 478 -28.16 -19.72 -25.46
C TYR A 478 -28.49 -20.86 -26.43
N SER A 479 -28.23 -22.11 -26.03
CA SER A 479 -28.56 -23.26 -26.86
C SER A 479 -30.07 -23.39 -27.10
N LEU A 480 -30.90 -23.23 -26.05
CA LEU A 480 -32.35 -23.27 -26.17
C LEU A 480 -32.90 -22.12 -27.04
N SER A 481 -32.37 -20.90 -26.88
CA SER A 481 -32.73 -19.77 -27.73
C SER A 481 -32.36 -20.02 -29.19
N GLY A 482 -31.19 -20.60 -29.45
CA GLY A 482 -30.75 -21.00 -30.79
C GLY A 482 -31.71 -22.00 -31.45
N VAL A 483 -32.17 -23.02 -30.71
CA VAL A 483 -33.20 -23.97 -31.20
C VAL A 483 -34.50 -23.24 -31.54
N GLY A 484 -34.94 -22.30 -30.70
CA GLY A 484 -36.12 -21.47 -30.94
C GLY A 484 -36.02 -20.59 -32.20
N ILE A 485 -34.83 -20.03 -32.47
CA ILE A 485 -34.54 -19.26 -33.68
C ILE A 485 -34.62 -20.15 -34.93
N VAL A 486 -33.99 -21.33 -34.91
CA VAL A 486 -34.03 -22.28 -36.03
C VAL A 486 -35.47 -22.71 -36.32
N LEU A 487 -36.23 -23.05 -35.28
CA LEU A 487 -37.65 -23.42 -35.40
C LEU A 487 -38.49 -22.28 -36.01
N SER A 488 -38.24 -21.04 -35.58
CA SER A 488 -38.90 -19.84 -36.11
C SER A 488 -38.62 -19.66 -37.61
N LEU A 489 -37.37 -19.82 -38.04
CA LEU A 489 -36.97 -19.71 -39.44
C LEU A 489 -37.61 -20.80 -40.31
N ILE A 490 -37.72 -22.03 -39.80
CA ILE A 490 -38.43 -23.12 -40.49
C ILE A 490 -39.90 -22.75 -40.69
N PHE A 491 -40.60 -22.31 -39.64
CA PHE A 491 -42.01 -21.92 -39.78
C PHE A 491 -42.21 -20.69 -40.67
N PHE A 492 -41.28 -19.72 -40.65
CA PHE A 492 -41.29 -18.60 -41.58
C PHE A 492 -41.19 -19.08 -43.04
N SER A 493 -40.21 -19.93 -43.34
CA SER A 493 -39.98 -20.47 -44.68
C SER A 493 -41.19 -21.25 -45.20
N LEU A 494 -41.75 -22.15 -44.37
CA LEU A 494 -42.95 -22.92 -44.72
C LEU A 494 -44.17 -22.00 -44.96
N ASN A 495 -44.39 -21.00 -44.11
CA ASN A 495 -45.51 -20.08 -44.26
C ASN A 495 -45.40 -19.22 -45.53
N VAL A 496 -44.19 -18.82 -45.92
CA VAL A 496 -43.94 -18.09 -47.17
C VAL A 496 -44.12 -19.01 -48.39
N HIS A 497 -43.57 -20.22 -48.36
CA HIS A 497 -43.63 -21.16 -49.49
C HIS A 497 -45.07 -21.57 -49.82
N TYR A 498 -45.86 -21.88 -48.80
CA TYR A 498 -47.23 -22.39 -48.97
C TYR A 498 -48.31 -21.30 -48.89
N ARG A 499 -47.94 -20.01 -48.98
CA ARG A 499 -48.85 -18.86 -48.78
C ARG A 499 -50.10 -18.84 -49.68
N GLU A 500 -50.04 -19.49 -50.83
CA GLU A 500 -51.12 -19.51 -51.82
C GLU A 500 -52.17 -20.60 -51.56
N TYR A 501 -51.86 -21.59 -50.73
CA TYR A 501 -52.81 -22.65 -50.36
C TYR A 501 -53.95 -22.09 -49.51
N ARG A 502 -55.18 -22.53 -49.80
CA ARG A 502 -56.44 -22.01 -49.22
C ARG A 502 -56.40 -21.90 -47.70
N THR A 503 -55.91 -22.94 -47.01
CA THR A 503 -55.83 -23.01 -45.55
C THR A 503 -54.96 -21.90 -44.95
N ILE A 504 -53.79 -21.65 -45.53
CA ILE A 504 -52.82 -20.66 -45.05
C ILE A 504 -53.26 -19.26 -45.43
N LYS A 505 -53.82 -19.10 -46.64
CA LYS A 505 -54.40 -17.85 -47.13
C LYS A 505 -55.53 -17.35 -46.23
N ILE A 506 -56.37 -18.24 -45.69
CA ILE A 506 -57.43 -17.89 -44.73
C ILE A 506 -56.85 -17.46 -43.38
N SER A 507 -55.74 -18.06 -42.93
CA SER A 507 -55.06 -17.72 -41.67
C SER A 507 -54.18 -16.45 -41.74
N SER A 508 -54.28 -15.65 -42.81
CA SER A 508 -53.58 -14.36 -42.99
C SER A 508 -52.04 -14.50 -42.94
N PRO A 509 -51.39 -14.93 -44.02
CA PRO A 509 -49.97 -15.31 -44.01
C PRO A 509 -49.02 -14.17 -43.60
N ILE A 510 -49.37 -12.92 -43.92
CA ILE A 510 -48.56 -11.74 -43.56
C ILE A 510 -48.58 -11.50 -42.04
N LEU A 511 -49.73 -11.63 -41.37
CA LEU A 511 -49.82 -11.51 -39.91
C LEU A 511 -49.02 -12.64 -39.21
N ASN A 512 -49.09 -13.86 -39.74
CA ASN A 512 -48.28 -14.97 -39.23
C ASN A 512 -46.76 -14.69 -39.39
N ASN A 513 -46.33 -14.06 -40.49
CA ASN A 513 -44.93 -13.65 -40.65
C ASN A 513 -44.50 -12.59 -39.63
N LEU A 514 -45.36 -11.61 -39.32
CA LEU A 514 -45.09 -10.61 -38.28
C LEU A 514 -44.96 -11.25 -36.88
N ILE A 515 -45.76 -12.28 -36.59
CA ILE A 515 -45.63 -13.07 -35.35
C ILE A 515 -44.22 -13.67 -35.27
N VAL A 516 -43.77 -14.34 -36.33
CA VAL A 516 -42.45 -15.00 -36.35
C VAL A 516 -41.30 -14.00 -36.22
N ILE A 517 -41.39 -12.83 -36.87
CA ILE A 517 -40.38 -11.77 -36.71
C ILE A 517 -40.33 -11.29 -35.25
N GLY A 518 -41.48 -11.08 -34.61
CA GLY A 518 -41.54 -10.75 -33.19
C GLY A 518 -40.90 -11.84 -32.32
N CYS A 519 -41.20 -13.11 -32.60
CA CYS A 519 -40.59 -14.24 -31.89
C CYS A 519 -39.06 -14.28 -32.04
N LEU A 520 -38.52 -14.01 -33.24
CA LEU A 520 -37.08 -13.94 -33.49
C LEU A 520 -36.39 -12.84 -32.66
N MET A 521 -37.00 -11.66 -32.58
CA MET A 521 -36.48 -10.54 -31.77
C MET A 521 -36.45 -10.90 -30.28
N LEU A 522 -37.47 -11.60 -29.78
CA LEU A 522 -37.52 -12.05 -28.38
C LEU A 522 -36.47 -13.11 -28.06
N TYR A 523 -36.20 -14.06 -28.97
CA TYR A 523 -35.10 -14.99 -28.79
C TYR A 523 -33.73 -14.29 -28.80
N ALA A 524 -33.54 -13.30 -29.69
CA ALA A 524 -32.32 -12.51 -29.72
C ALA A 524 -32.11 -11.71 -28.42
N ALA A 525 -33.18 -11.21 -27.81
CA ALA A 525 -33.12 -10.46 -26.55
C ALA A 525 -32.57 -11.26 -25.36
N ILE A 526 -32.65 -12.60 -25.38
CA ILE A 526 -32.08 -13.49 -24.34
C ILE A 526 -30.54 -13.43 -24.32
N ILE A 527 -29.92 -13.12 -25.47
CA ILE A 527 -28.46 -13.18 -25.59
C ILE A 527 -27.79 -12.07 -24.77
N ILE A 528 -28.32 -10.85 -24.85
CA ILE A 528 -27.70 -9.64 -24.28
C ILE A 528 -27.41 -9.74 -22.78
N PRO A 529 -28.38 -10.09 -21.89
CA PRO A 529 -28.13 -10.12 -20.45
C PRO A 529 -27.18 -11.26 -20.02
N GLY A 530 -26.87 -12.23 -20.90
CA GLY A 530 -25.88 -13.28 -20.64
C GLY A 530 -24.45 -12.91 -21.07
N LEU A 531 -24.24 -11.76 -21.73
CA LEU A 531 -22.92 -11.33 -22.15
C LEU A 531 -22.06 -10.99 -20.93
N ASN A 532 -20.76 -11.29 -21.03
CA ASN A 532 -19.81 -10.97 -19.97
C ASN A 532 -19.51 -9.46 -19.95
N THR A 533 -20.18 -8.72 -19.07
CA THR A 533 -20.05 -7.26 -18.99
C THR A 533 -18.69 -6.78 -18.50
N SER A 534 -17.88 -7.64 -17.85
CA SER A 534 -16.54 -7.26 -17.36
C SER A 534 -15.55 -6.93 -18.48
N SER A 535 -15.81 -7.42 -19.70
CA SER A 535 -14.94 -7.21 -20.87
C SER A 535 -15.32 -5.96 -21.67
N TYR A 536 -16.38 -5.24 -21.29
CA TYR A 536 -16.91 -4.12 -22.07
C TYR A 536 -16.78 -2.79 -21.32
N SER A 537 -16.59 -1.70 -22.09
CA SER A 537 -16.62 -0.34 -21.56
C SER A 537 -18.05 0.09 -21.18
N GLU A 538 -18.17 1.04 -20.26
CA GLU A 538 -19.47 1.59 -19.83
C GLU A 538 -20.40 2.03 -20.98
N PRO A 539 -19.98 2.80 -22.01
CA PRO A 539 -20.88 3.18 -23.11
C PRO A 539 -21.37 1.96 -23.90
N THR A 540 -20.57 0.90 -24.00
CA THR A 540 -20.97 -0.34 -24.67
C THR A 540 -22.06 -1.05 -23.87
N ILE A 541 -21.95 -1.07 -22.54
CA ILE A 541 -22.96 -1.65 -21.64
C ILE A 541 -24.28 -0.87 -21.76
N VAL A 542 -24.23 0.46 -21.76
CA VAL A 542 -25.40 1.32 -21.95
C VAL A 542 -26.07 1.04 -23.29
N LEU A 543 -25.30 0.93 -24.38
CA LEU A 543 -25.83 0.57 -25.70
C LEU A 543 -26.54 -0.79 -25.67
N LEU A 544 -25.93 -1.81 -25.06
CA LEU A 544 -26.53 -3.14 -24.94
C LEU A 544 -27.87 -3.10 -24.19
N CYS A 545 -27.99 -2.32 -23.12
CA CYS A 545 -29.25 -2.13 -22.39
C CYS A 545 -30.36 -1.51 -23.25
N HIS A 546 -30.03 -0.53 -24.09
CA HIS A 546 -30.97 0.07 -25.04
C HIS A 546 -31.42 -0.94 -26.11
N VAL A 547 -30.47 -1.67 -26.70
CA VAL A 547 -30.76 -2.70 -27.70
C VAL A 547 -31.65 -3.79 -27.11
N GLN A 548 -31.37 -4.25 -25.89
CA GLN A 548 -32.19 -5.25 -25.21
C GLN A 548 -33.62 -4.76 -24.99
N THR A 549 -33.78 -3.55 -24.44
CA THR A 549 -35.11 -2.98 -24.18
C THR A 549 -35.90 -2.82 -25.49
N CYS A 550 -35.22 -2.43 -26.57
CA CYS A 550 -35.81 -2.31 -27.90
C CYS A 550 -36.29 -3.66 -28.46
N LEU A 551 -35.42 -4.68 -28.44
CA LEU A 551 -35.75 -6.03 -28.93
C LEU A 551 -36.96 -6.62 -28.20
N ILE A 552 -37.03 -6.46 -26.88
CA ILE A 552 -38.16 -6.94 -26.07
C ILE A 552 -39.44 -6.18 -26.41
N SER A 553 -39.39 -4.84 -26.37
CA SER A 553 -40.60 -4.04 -26.55
C SER A 553 -41.23 -4.22 -27.93
N VAL A 554 -40.40 -4.09 -28.98
CA VAL A 554 -40.85 -4.23 -30.37
C VAL A 554 -41.23 -5.68 -30.68
N GLY A 555 -40.48 -6.65 -30.17
CA GLY A 555 -40.78 -8.08 -30.32
C GLY A 555 -42.14 -8.47 -29.74
N ILE A 556 -42.48 -7.97 -28.55
CA ILE A 556 -43.81 -8.16 -27.93
C ILE A 556 -44.91 -7.51 -28.79
N SER A 557 -44.74 -6.27 -29.25
CA SER A 557 -45.77 -5.60 -30.07
C SER A 557 -46.01 -6.26 -31.42
N LEU A 558 -44.96 -6.70 -32.10
CA LEU A 558 -45.08 -7.41 -33.37
C LEU A 558 -45.80 -8.75 -33.19
N SER A 559 -45.38 -9.53 -32.19
CA SER A 559 -45.95 -10.86 -31.93
C SER A 559 -47.39 -10.78 -31.44
N LEU A 560 -47.66 -10.10 -30.32
CA LEU A 560 -48.99 -10.00 -29.74
C LEU A 560 -49.93 -9.13 -30.58
N GLY A 561 -49.45 -8.03 -31.15
CA GLY A 561 -50.27 -7.17 -32.00
C GLY A 561 -50.79 -7.90 -33.23
N ALA A 562 -49.94 -8.70 -33.90
CA ALA A 562 -50.37 -9.50 -35.04
C ALA A 562 -51.32 -10.65 -34.62
N LEU A 563 -51.07 -11.29 -33.48
CA LEU A 563 -51.97 -12.30 -32.92
C LEU A 563 -53.36 -11.73 -32.62
N PHE A 564 -53.42 -10.57 -31.95
CA PHE A 564 -54.68 -9.89 -31.64
C PHE A 564 -55.37 -9.35 -32.88
N GLY A 565 -54.63 -8.92 -33.90
CA GLY A 565 -55.20 -8.59 -35.21
C GLY A 565 -55.97 -9.78 -35.80
N LYS A 566 -55.42 -11.00 -35.74
CA LYS A 566 -56.12 -12.21 -36.19
C LYS A 566 -57.40 -12.45 -35.39
N THR A 567 -57.34 -12.35 -34.07
CA THR A 567 -58.52 -12.52 -33.19
C THR A 567 -59.58 -11.47 -33.47
N TYR A 568 -59.17 -10.21 -33.66
CA TYR A 568 -60.07 -9.10 -33.98
C TYR A 568 -60.79 -9.31 -35.31
N ARG A 569 -60.09 -9.84 -36.33
CA ARG A 569 -60.71 -10.20 -37.61
C ARG A 569 -61.84 -11.22 -37.40
N ILE A 570 -61.62 -12.25 -36.59
CA ILE A 570 -62.62 -13.27 -36.27
C ILE A 570 -63.81 -12.63 -35.54
N HIS A 571 -63.55 -11.83 -34.50
CA HIS A 571 -64.59 -11.13 -33.75
C HIS A 571 -65.43 -10.20 -34.64
N ALA A 572 -64.79 -9.39 -35.49
CA ALA A 572 -65.45 -8.45 -36.38
C ALA A 572 -66.32 -9.14 -37.45
N ILE A 573 -65.89 -10.29 -37.96
CA ILE A 573 -66.67 -11.11 -38.89
C ILE A 573 -67.87 -11.71 -38.16
N PHE A 574 -67.66 -12.32 -36.99
CA PHE A 574 -68.72 -12.99 -36.23
C PHE A 574 -69.79 -11.99 -35.77
N LYS A 575 -69.40 -10.89 -35.11
CA LYS A 575 -70.32 -9.87 -34.60
C LYS A 575 -71.22 -9.31 -35.69
N LYS A 576 -70.66 -8.97 -36.87
CA LYS A 576 -71.46 -8.39 -37.96
C LYS A 576 -72.18 -9.42 -38.82
N ALA A 577 -71.72 -10.67 -38.86
CA ALA A 577 -72.50 -11.77 -39.42
C ALA A 577 -73.77 -12.02 -38.59
N VAL A 578 -73.66 -11.99 -37.26
CA VAL A 578 -74.76 -12.18 -36.31
C VAL A 578 -75.71 -10.97 -36.29
N GLU A 579 -75.21 -9.74 -36.28
CA GLU A 579 -76.05 -8.53 -36.14
C GLU A 579 -76.70 -8.05 -37.46
N ARG A 580 -76.10 -8.29 -38.64
CA ARG A 580 -76.52 -7.62 -39.89
C ARG A 580 -76.63 -8.51 -41.12
N LEU A 581 -76.43 -9.83 -41.01
CA LEU A 581 -76.44 -10.79 -42.14
C LEU A 581 -75.61 -10.33 -43.35
N LYS A 582 -74.56 -9.52 -43.13
CA LYS A 582 -73.77 -8.89 -44.21
C LYS A 582 -72.33 -9.39 -44.17
N LYS A 583 -71.86 -9.94 -45.30
CA LYS A 583 -70.46 -10.36 -45.46
C LYS A 583 -69.54 -9.14 -45.48
N ILE A 584 -68.50 -9.14 -44.65
CA ILE A 584 -67.50 -8.08 -44.59
C ILE A 584 -66.17 -8.60 -45.10
N ASN A 585 -65.50 -7.79 -45.91
CA ASN A 585 -64.10 -7.99 -46.27
C ASN A 585 -63.24 -6.98 -45.50
N LEU A 586 -62.52 -7.46 -44.48
CA LEU A 586 -61.54 -6.65 -43.75
C LEU A 586 -60.15 -6.97 -44.31
N PRO A 587 -59.53 -6.07 -45.08
CA PRO A 587 -58.25 -6.34 -45.73
C PRO A 587 -57.10 -6.35 -44.71
N ASP A 588 -56.14 -7.26 -44.88
CA ASP A 588 -54.96 -7.42 -44.02
C ASP A 588 -54.20 -6.09 -43.81
N SER A 589 -54.19 -5.19 -44.79
CA SER A 589 -53.58 -3.86 -44.71
C SER A 589 -54.07 -3.03 -43.51
N LYS A 590 -55.37 -3.09 -43.16
CA LYS A 590 -55.90 -2.33 -42.01
C LYS A 590 -55.44 -2.93 -40.67
N LEU A 591 -55.27 -4.24 -40.60
CA LEU A 591 -54.79 -4.93 -39.41
C LEU A 591 -53.29 -4.68 -39.22
N ILE A 592 -52.51 -4.76 -40.31
CA ILE A 592 -51.09 -4.45 -40.33
C ILE A 592 -50.85 -2.99 -39.91
N LEU A 593 -51.67 -2.05 -40.40
CA LEU A 593 -51.60 -0.65 -39.97
C LEU A 593 -51.75 -0.50 -38.45
N GLY A 594 -52.64 -1.27 -37.83
CA GLY A 594 -52.77 -1.32 -36.36
C GLY A 594 -51.52 -1.85 -35.67
N VAL A 595 -50.92 -2.92 -36.18
CA VAL A 595 -49.66 -3.48 -35.64
C VAL A 595 -48.50 -2.48 -35.79
N CYS A 596 -48.38 -1.85 -36.96
CA CYS A 596 -47.38 -0.81 -37.20
C CYS A 596 -47.56 0.40 -36.28
N ALA A 597 -48.81 0.80 -35.97
CA ALA A 597 -49.08 1.87 -35.03
C ALA A 597 -48.63 1.52 -33.59
N LEU A 598 -48.82 0.26 -33.16
CA LEU A 598 -48.32 -0.21 -31.86
C LEU A 598 -46.79 -0.20 -31.79
N VAL A 599 -46.11 -0.66 -32.84
CA VAL A 599 -44.64 -0.62 -32.93
C VAL A 599 -44.12 0.81 -32.99
N LEU A 600 -44.81 1.70 -33.72
CA LEU A 600 -44.46 3.12 -33.77
C LEU A 600 -44.55 3.76 -32.39
N ALA A 601 -45.59 3.43 -31.60
CA ALA A 601 -45.71 3.90 -30.22
C ALA A 601 -44.52 3.45 -29.36
N ASP A 602 -44.07 2.19 -29.49
CA ASP A 602 -42.88 1.71 -28.78
C ASP A 602 -41.61 2.47 -29.16
N ILE A 603 -41.39 2.68 -30.47
CA ILE A 603 -40.21 3.40 -30.96
C ILE A 603 -40.21 4.83 -30.42
N ILE A 604 -41.37 5.51 -30.42
CA ILE A 604 -41.49 6.86 -29.87
C ILE A 604 -41.11 6.88 -28.39
N ILE A 605 -41.63 5.95 -27.58
CA ILE A 605 -41.31 5.89 -26.13
C ILE A 605 -39.82 5.60 -25.91
N LEU A 606 -39.24 4.68 -26.68
CA LEU A 606 -37.81 4.36 -26.58
C LEU A 606 -36.93 5.54 -27.00
N MET A 607 -37.30 6.27 -28.05
CA MET A 607 -36.60 7.48 -28.47
C MET A 607 -36.69 8.57 -27.39
N PHE A 608 -37.86 8.78 -26.79
CA PHE A 608 -37.99 9.69 -25.66
C PHE A 608 -37.14 9.28 -24.48
N ARG A 609 -37.03 7.97 -24.20
CA ARG A 609 -36.12 7.48 -23.16
C ARG A 609 -34.66 7.79 -23.48
N VAL A 610 -34.19 7.50 -24.69
CA VAL A 610 -32.80 7.78 -25.10
C VAL A 610 -32.46 9.27 -25.05
N VAL A 611 -33.42 10.15 -25.37
CA VAL A 611 -33.18 11.61 -25.44
C VAL A 611 -33.36 12.30 -24.08
N LEU A 612 -34.32 11.87 -23.26
CA LEU A 612 -34.69 12.54 -22.01
C LEU A 612 -34.16 11.87 -20.74
N ASP A 613 -33.79 10.58 -20.81
CA ASP A 613 -33.34 9.79 -19.66
C ASP A 613 -31.84 9.50 -19.77
N ASP A 614 -31.06 10.00 -18.82
CA ASP A 614 -29.61 9.77 -18.77
C ASP A 614 -29.31 8.39 -18.16
N VAL A 615 -29.24 7.39 -19.03
CA VAL A 615 -28.95 5.99 -18.65
C VAL A 615 -27.45 5.79 -18.51
N HIS A 616 -27.02 5.48 -17.29
CA HIS A 616 -25.62 5.23 -16.94
C HIS A 616 -25.47 3.87 -16.24
N VAL A 617 -24.22 3.41 -16.09
CA VAL A 617 -23.93 2.17 -15.36
C VAL A 617 -23.93 2.47 -13.86
N THR A 618 -24.71 1.71 -13.11
CA THR A 618 -24.72 1.71 -11.65
C THR A 618 -24.11 0.41 -11.15
N SER A 619 -23.18 0.51 -10.18
CA SER A 619 -22.53 -0.63 -9.54
C SER A 619 -23.06 -0.81 -8.13
N HIS A 620 -23.51 -2.03 -7.81
CA HIS A 620 -23.89 -2.41 -6.46
C HIS A 620 -22.90 -3.45 -5.91
N SER A 621 -22.20 -3.10 -4.84
CA SER A 621 -21.29 -4.00 -4.12
C SER A 621 -22.08 -4.93 -3.21
N LEU A 622 -21.78 -6.22 -3.30
CA LEU A 622 -22.25 -7.28 -2.42
C LEU A 622 -21.29 -7.43 -1.24
N ASP A 623 -21.65 -8.29 -0.28
CA ASP A 623 -20.84 -8.56 0.90
C ASP A 623 -19.45 -9.12 0.52
N ALA A 624 -18.42 -8.57 1.15
CA ALA A 624 -17.04 -8.95 0.90
C ALA A 624 -16.76 -10.37 1.38
N GLN A 625 -16.01 -11.14 0.59
CA GLN A 625 -15.64 -12.52 0.88
C GLN A 625 -14.12 -12.65 0.97
N LEU A 626 -13.63 -13.27 2.05
CA LEU A 626 -12.21 -13.54 2.22
C LEU A 626 -11.73 -14.55 1.18
N ASP A 627 -10.58 -14.26 0.56
CA ASP A 627 -9.88 -15.21 -0.29
C ASP A 627 -9.35 -16.39 0.55
N MET A 628 -9.98 -17.54 0.37
CA MET A 628 -9.60 -18.78 1.05
C MET A 628 -8.35 -19.43 0.46
N THR A 629 -7.82 -18.96 -0.68
CA THR A 629 -6.61 -19.54 -1.30
C THR A 629 -5.34 -19.20 -0.51
N ASP A 630 -5.24 -17.97 -0.01
CA ASP A 630 -4.18 -17.53 0.89
C ASP A 630 -4.72 -16.57 1.96
N PRO A 631 -5.34 -17.10 3.05
CA PRO A 631 -5.94 -16.29 4.09
C PRO A 631 -4.97 -15.32 4.78
N SER A 632 -3.67 -15.60 4.72
CA SER A 632 -2.64 -14.75 5.34
C SER A 632 -2.48 -13.39 4.67
N LYS A 633 -2.95 -13.24 3.43
CA LYS A 633 -2.94 -11.96 2.72
C LYS A 633 -4.11 -11.05 3.08
N GLU A 634 -5.11 -11.58 3.81
CA GLU A 634 -6.33 -10.86 4.18
C GLU A 634 -6.95 -10.07 3.01
N LEU A 635 -6.97 -10.71 1.85
CA LEU A 635 -7.55 -10.18 0.63
C LEU A 635 -9.05 -10.50 0.60
N TYR A 636 -9.88 -9.47 0.55
CA TYR A 636 -11.32 -9.60 0.49
C TYR A 636 -11.82 -9.23 -0.90
N PHE A 637 -12.41 -10.19 -1.60
CA PHE A 637 -13.10 -9.93 -2.85
C PHE A 637 -14.48 -9.32 -2.58
N VAL A 638 -14.77 -8.20 -3.25
CA VAL A 638 -16.06 -7.51 -3.14
C VAL A 638 -16.79 -7.72 -4.46
N PRO A 639 -17.76 -8.64 -4.55
CA PRO A 639 -18.49 -8.88 -5.79
C PRO A 639 -19.35 -7.66 -6.13
N THR A 640 -19.22 -7.15 -7.36
CA THR A 640 -19.93 -5.95 -7.84
C THR A 640 -20.84 -6.30 -9.00
N VAL A 641 -22.12 -6.01 -8.86
CA VAL A 641 -23.11 -6.16 -9.92
C VAL A 641 -23.25 -4.85 -10.68
N ARG A 642 -23.01 -4.86 -11.99
CA ARG A 642 -23.19 -3.70 -12.87
C ARG A 642 -24.55 -3.76 -13.56
N THR A 643 -25.35 -2.73 -13.41
CA THR A 643 -26.67 -2.60 -14.05
C THR A 643 -26.82 -1.26 -14.75
N CYS A 644 -27.69 -1.18 -15.76
CA CYS A 644 -28.08 0.11 -16.31
C CYS A 644 -29.17 0.73 -15.44
N GLY A 645 -28.88 1.93 -14.92
CA GLY A 645 -29.79 2.71 -14.09
C GLY A 645 -30.03 4.10 -14.66
N SER A 646 -31.12 4.72 -14.24
CA SER A 646 -31.39 6.14 -14.50
C SER A 646 -32.31 6.72 -13.43
N THR A 647 -32.30 8.03 -13.26
CA THR A 647 -33.12 8.72 -12.26
C THR A 647 -34.62 8.55 -12.52
N ASN A 648 -35.02 8.52 -13.79
CA ASN A 648 -36.43 8.38 -14.20
C ASN A 648 -36.80 6.94 -14.59
N GLN A 649 -35.99 5.95 -14.21
CA GLN A 649 -36.18 4.55 -14.60
C GLN A 649 -37.60 4.04 -14.29
N LEU A 650 -38.12 4.32 -13.09
CA LEU A 650 -39.45 3.88 -12.67
C LEU A 650 -40.57 4.45 -13.56
N PHE A 651 -40.46 5.73 -13.94
CA PHE A 651 -41.45 6.40 -14.80
C PHE A 651 -41.55 5.73 -16.17
N PHE A 652 -40.43 5.49 -16.84
CA PHE A 652 -40.41 4.82 -18.14
C PHE A 652 -40.84 3.35 -18.04
N GLN A 653 -40.48 2.64 -16.96
CA GLN A 653 -40.94 1.28 -16.72
C GLN A 653 -42.47 1.20 -16.56
N ILE A 654 -43.08 2.12 -15.80
CA ILE A 654 -44.54 2.17 -15.62
C ILE A 654 -45.25 2.42 -16.95
N ILE A 655 -44.78 3.37 -17.77
CA ILE A 655 -45.39 3.65 -19.08
C ILE A 655 -45.31 2.43 -19.99
N MET A 656 -44.12 1.82 -20.11
CA MET A 656 -43.89 0.67 -20.97
C MET A 656 -44.74 -0.54 -20.53
N TYR A 657 -44.68 -0.92 -19.25
CA TYR A 657 -45.45 -2.05 -18.74
C TYR A 657 -46.96 -1.78 -18.75
N GLY A 658 -47.39 -0.54 -18.49
CA GLY A 658 -48.79 -0.14 -18.56
C GLY A 658 -49.38 -0.33 -19.95
N ILE A 659 -48.69 0.13 -21.00
CA ILE A 659 -49.14 -0.03 -22.39
C ILE A 659 -49.22 -1.51 -22.77
N LYS A 660 -48.21 -2.32 -22.43
CA LYS A 660 -48.25 -3.76 -22.70
C LYS A 660 -49.36 -4.47 -21.92
N GLY A 661 -49.60 -4.06 -20.67
CA GLY A 661 -50.68 -4.57 -19.84
C GLY A 661 -52.06 -4.29 -20.44
N ILE A 662 -52.32 -3.06 -20.90
CA ILE A 662 -53.57 -2.69 -21.58
C ILE A 662 -53.74 -3.50 -22.87
N LEU A 663 -52.67 -3.63 -23.66
CA LEU A 663 -52.67 -4.42 -24.90
C LEU A 663 -53.02 -5.90 -24.62
N LEU A 664 -52.45 -6.47 -23.56
CA LEU A 664 -52.70 -7.85 -23.13
C LEU A 664 -54.14 -8.03 -22.62
N MET A 665 -54.66 -7.10 -21.82
CA MET A 665 -56.06 -7.13 -21.35
C MET A 665 -57.05 -7.07 -22.52
N PHE A 666 -56.78 -6.23 -23.52
CA PHE A 666 -57.56 -6.19 -24.75
C PHE A 666 -57.49 -7.52 -25.51
N GLY A 667 -56.32 -8.13 -25.59
CA GLY A 667 -56.13 -9.46 -26.18
C GLY A 667 -56.92 -10.57 -25.49
N ILE A 668 -56.94 -10.57 -24.15
CA ILE A 668 -57.72 -11.51 -23.32
C ILE A 668 -59.22 -11.33 -23.58
N PHE A 669 -59.69 -10.09 -23.63
CA PHE A 669 -61.08 -9.78 -23.95
C PHE A 669 -61.49 -10.33 -25.33
N LEU A 670 -60.67 -10.09 -26.36
CA LEU A 670 -60.93 -10.62 -27.71
C LEU A 670 -60.88 -12.15 -27.76
N ALA A 671 -59.95 -12.77 -27.03
CA ALA A 671 -59.84 -14.22 -26.95
C ALA A 671 -61.08 -14.84 -26.28
N TRP A 672 -61.60 -14.22 -25.22
CA TRP A 672 -62.81 -14.66 -24.54
C TRP A 672 -64.03 -14.60 -25.45
N GLU A 673 -64.25 -13.47 -26.12
CA GLU A 673 -65.38 -13.26 -27.03
C GLU A 673 -65.38 -14.21 -28.25
N THR A 674 -64.22 -14.75 -28.63
CA THR A 674 -64.07 -15.59 -29.82
C THR A 674 -63.93 -17.09 -29.53
N ARG A 675 -64.00 -17.50 -28.26
CA ARG A 675 -63.73 -18.88 -27.82
C ARG A 675 -64.74 -19.92 -28.34
N ASP A 676 -66.01 -19.52 -28.46
CA ASP A 676 -67.13 -20.42 -28.79
C ASP A 676 -67.44 -20.43 -30.30
N VAL A 677 -66.66 -19.68 -31.10
CA VAL A 677 -66.82 -19.63 -32.57
C VAL A 677 -66.11 -20.83 -33.20
N THR A 678 -66.90 -21.84 -33.59
CA THR A 678 -66.43 -23.04 -34.31
C THR A 678 -66.82 -22.95 -35.78
N ILE A 679 -65.87 -22.60 -36.65
CA ILE A 679 -66.06 -22.67 -38.10
C ILE A 679 -65.56 -24.04 -38.57
N SER A 680 -66.38 -24.78 -39.30
CA SER A 680 -66.17 -26.19 -39.71
C SER A 680 -64.90 -26.43 -40.53
N ASP A 681 -64.21 -25.38 -41.00
CA ASP A 681 -63.00 -25.49 -41.82
C ASP A 681 -61.70 -25.06 -41.13
N LEU A 682 -61.68 -24.54 -39.88
CA LEU A 682 -60.41 -24.25 -39.14
C LEU A 682 -60.59 -23.96 -37.63
N ASN A 683 -59.91 -24.71 -36.75
CA ASN A 683 -59.92 -24.56 -35.27
C ASN A 683 -58.91 -23.49 -34.74
N ASP A 684 -58.58 -22.46 -35.55
CA ASP A 684 -57.49 -21.48 -35.28
C ASP A 684 -57.78 -20.60 -34.04
N SER A 685 -59.06 -20.33 -33.73
CA SER A 685 -59.47 -19.46 -32.62
C SER A 685 -59.09 -20.00 -31.24
N LYS A 686 -59.22 -21.31 -31.01
CA LYS A 686 -58.90 -21.94 -29.72
C LYS A 686 -57.39 -21.88 -29.42
N TYR A 687 -56.55 -22.19 -30.41
CA TYR A 687 -55.09 -22.13 -30.24
C TYR A 687 -54.58 -20.71 -30.00
N ILE A 688 -55.21 -19.72 -30.64
CA ILE A 688 -54.94 -18.31 -30.38
C ILE A 688 -55.29 -17.97 -28.92
N ALA A 689 -56.48 -18.32 -28.43
CA ALA A 689 -56.88 -18.06 -27.05
C ALA A 689 -55.92 -18.69 -26.02
N PHE A 690 -55.53 -19.95 -26.21
CA PHE A 690 -54.53 -20.60 -25.37
C PHE A 690 -53.19 -19.85 -25.38
N SER A 691 -52.73 -19.39 -26.54
CA SER A 691 -51.48 -18.61 -26.66
C SER A 691 -51.55 -17.30 -25.87
N VAL A 692 -52.68 -16.59 -25.93
CA VAL A 692 -52.89 -15.34 -25.17
C VAL A 692 -52.85 -15.60 -23.66
N TYR A 693 -53.52 -16.66 -23.19
CA TYR A 693 -53.54 -17.00 -21.77
C TYR A 693 -52.17 -17.43 -21.25
N THR A 694 -51.40 -18.20 -22.04
CA THR A 694 -50.03 -18.56 -21.66
C THR A 694 -49.15 -17.32 -21.50
N VAL A 695 -49.13 -16.41 -22.48
CA VAL A 695 -48.31 -15.19 -22.40
C VAL A 695 -48.74 -14.32 -21.22
N ALA A 696 -50.05 -14.16 -20.99
CA ALA A 696 -50.59 -13.38 -19.89
C ALA A 696 -50.13 -13.89 -18.52
N VAL A 697 -50.28 -15.19 -18.27
CA VAL A 697 -49.87 -15.81 -16.99
C VAL A 697 -48.37 -15.74 -16.82
N THR A 698 -47.58 -16.04 -17.86
CA THR A 698 -46.12 -15.99 -17.79
C THR A 698 -45.62 -14.59 -17.46
N MET A 699 -46.17 -13.54 -18.08
CA MET A 699 -45.77 -12.15 -17.80
C MET A 699 -46.21 -11.70 -16.39
N ALA A 700 -47.40 -12.10 -15.94
CA ALA A 700 -47.90 -11.76 -14.61
C ALA A 700 -47.05 -12.35 -13.47
N VAL A 701 -46.44 -13.52 -13.69
CA VAL A 701 -45.53 -14.17 -12.73
C VAL A 701 -44.09 -13.66 -12.90
N ALA A 702 -43.56 -13.64 -14.12
CA ALA A 702 -42.15 -13.37 -14.34
C ALA A 702 -41.73 -11.93 -13.98
N VAL A 703 -42.54 -10.93 -14.32
CA VAL A 703 -42.17 -9.51 -14.10
C VAL A 703 -41.96 -9.19 -12.62
N PRO A 704 -42.87 -9.52 -11.69
CA PRO A 704 -42.62 -9.33 -10.26
C PRO A 704 -41.41 -10.11 -9.74
N THR A 705 -41.24 -11.37 -10.15
CA THR A 705 -40.15 -12.22 -9.65
C THR A 705 -38.78 -11.70 -10.08
N ILE A 706 -38.63 -11.17 -11.30
CA ILE A 706 -37.38 -10.55 -11.78
C ILE A 706 -37.00 -9.34 -10.92
N SER A 707 -37.99 -8.54 -10.49
CA SER A 707 -37.74 -7.38 -9.63
C SER A 707 -37.30 -7.76 -8.22
N VAL A 708 -37.81 -8.87 -7.68
CA VAL A 708 -37.42 -9.37 -6.34
C VAL A 708 -35.97 -9.85 -6.32
N PHE A 709 -35.53 -10.56 -7.37
CA PHE A 709 -34.17 -11.12 -7.44
C PHE A 709 -33.19 -10.25 -8.24
N MET A 710 -33.36 -8.93 -8.23
CA MET A 710 -32.62 -8.01 -9.10
C MET A 710 -31.08 -8.06 -8.94
N TYR A 711 -30.59 -8.40 -7.75
CA TYR A 711 -29.16 -8.50 -7.40
C TYR A 711 -28.58 -9.93 -7.48
N GLN A 712 -29.43 -10.95 -7.65
CA GLN A 712 -28.98 -12.33 -7.85
C GLN A 712 -28.88 -12.60 -9.36
N VAL A 713 -27.70 -12.37 -9.92
CA VAL A 713 -27.44 -12.33 -11.37
C VAL A 713 -27.92 -13.59 -12.10
N ASP A 714 -27.55 -14.77 -11.60
CA ASP A 714 -27.96 -16.05 -12.19
C ASP A 714 -29.48 -16.26 -12.12
N LEU A 715 -30.09 -16.08 -10.95
CA LEU A 715 -31.53 -16.29 -10.77
C LEU A 715 -32.36 -15.33 -11.61
N ARG A 716 -31.99 -14.05 -11.66
CA ARG A 716 -32.61 -13.04 -12.51
C ARG A 716 -32.56 -13.45 -13.99
N PHE A 717 -31.40 -13.90 -14.46
CA PHE A 717 -31.21 -14.34 -15.85
C PHE A 717 -32.03 -15.60 -16.18
N ILE A 718 -32.06 -16.59 -15.27
CA ILE A 718 -32.84 -17.83 -15.43
C ILE A 718 -34.34 -17.52 -15.54
N ILE A 719 -34.88 -16.70 -14.64
CA ILE A 719 -36.30 -16.35 -14.62
C ILE A 719 -36.67 -15.57 -15.89
N PHE A 720 -35.88 -14.57 -16.24
CA PHE A 720 -36.09 -13.77 -17.47
C PHE A 720 -36.08 -14.66 -18.73
N SER A 721 -35.04 -15.47 -18.89
CA SER A 721 -34.84 -16.27 -20.10
C SER A 721 -35.87 -17.40 -20.21
N SER A 722 -36.23 -18.05 -19.11
CA SER A 722 -37.25 -19.11 -19.09
C SER A 722 -38.64 -18.57 -19.42
N ALA A 723 -39.00 -17.40 -18.90
CA ALA A 723 -40.28 -16.75 -19.20
C ALA A 723 -40.43 -16.44 -20.70
N ILE A 724 -39.39 -15.85 -21.32
CA ILE A 724 -39.40 -15.57 -22.76
C ILE A 724 -39.45 -16.89 -23.56
N LEU A 725 -38.60 -17.87 -23.26
CA LEU A 725 -38.58 -19.14 -23.98
C LEU A 725 -39.93 -19.84 -23.92
N PHE A 726 -40.53 -19.96 -22.73
CA PHE A 726 -41.78 -20.68 -22.54
C PHE A 726 -42.95 -19.99 -23.25
N ALA A 727 -43.13 -18.69 -23.05
CA ALA A 727 -44.21 -17.93 -23.67
C ALA A 727 -44.08 -17.89 -25.20
N ASN A 728 -42.87 -17.62 -25.69
CA ASN A 728 -42.59 -17.45 -27.12
C ASN A 728 -42.67 -18.79 -27.89
N THR A 729 -42.08 -19.86 -27.34
CA THR A 729 -42.13 -21.19 -27.98
C THR A 729 -43.54 -21.73 -28.00
N THR A 730 -44.30 -21.56 -26.91
CA THR A 730 -45.69 -22.02 -26.83
C THR A 730 -46.57 -21.28 -27.85
N MET A 731 -46.45 -19.95 -27.92
CA MET A 731 -47.16 -19.15 -28.92
C MET A 731 -46.83 -19.58 -30.35
N LEU A 732 -45.54 -19.76 -30.66
CA LEU A 732 -45.08 -20.17 -31.98
C LEU A 732 -45.64 -21.57 -32.35
N CYS A 733 -45.51 -22.54 -31.45
CA CYS A 733 -46.00 -23.90 -31.69
C CYS A 733 -47.52 -23.96 -31.85
N LEU A 734 -48.29 -23.30 -30.99
CA LEU A 734 -49.75 -23.30 -31.07
C LEU A 734 -50.28 -22.66 -32.36
N VAL A 735 -49.59 -21.65 -32.91
CA VAL A 735 -50.01 -20.96 -34.14
C VAL A 735 -49.64 -21.75 -35.42
N PHE A 736 -48.52 -22.48 -35.42
CA PHE A 736 -47.97 -23.09 -36.63
C PHE A 736 -48.06 -24.63 -36.68
N VAL A 737 -47.96 -25.34 -35.55
CA VAL A 737 -47.99 -26.81 -35.53
C VAL A 737 -49.31 -27.39 -36.08
N PRO A 738 -50.51 -26.86 -35.77
CA PRO A 738 -51.75 -27.38 -36.37
C PRO A 738 -51.75 -27.32 -37.91
N LYS A 739 -50.98 -26.40 -38.50
CA LYS A 739 -50.88 -26.21 -39.95
C LYS A 739 -49.92 -27.19 -40.64
N THR A 740 -49.04 -27.86 -39.90
CA THR A 740 -48.03 -28.78 -40.49
C THR A 740 -48.65 -30.03 -41.09
N SER A 741 -49.73 -30.54 -40.50
CA SER A 741 -50.51 -31.64 -41.07
C SER A 741 -51.05 -31.35 -42.48
N PHE A 742 -51.29 -30.06 -42.81
CA PHE A 742 -51.71 -29.64 -44.14
C PHE A 742 -50.54 -29.46 -45.10
N TYR A 743 -49.36 -29.04 -44.64
CA TYR A 743 -48.14 -29.02 -45.46
C TYR A 743 -47.82 -30.43 -45.98
N ASN A 744 -47.88 -31.45 -45.12
CA ASN A 744 -47.63 -32.84 -45.51
C ASN A 744 -48.66 -33.39 -46.52
N ARG A 745 -49.94 -32.97 -46.43
CA ARG A 745 -50.96 -33.32 -47.44
C ARG A 745 -50.74 -32.60 -48.77
N ALA A 746 -50.25 -31.35 -48.74
CA ALA A 746 -49.97 -30.57 -49.93
C ALA A 746 -48.77 -31.12 -50.73
N GLU A 747 -47.74 -31.63 -50.05
CA GLU A 747 -46.59 -32.29 -50.70
C GLU A 747 -46.98 -33.63 -51.34
N ASN A 748 -47.79 -34.44 -50.66
CA ASN A 748 -48.26 -35.72 -51.21
C ASN A 748 -49.15 -35.57 -52.46
N CYS A 749 -49.82 -34.43 -52.65
CA CYS A 749 -50.58 -34.14 -53.88
C CYS A 749 -49.73 -33.59 -55.03
N ARG A 750 -48.46 -33.23 -54.82
CA ARG A 750 -47.54 -32.81 -55.91
C ARG A 750 -46.84 -33.99 -56.60
N PHE A 751 -46.88 -35.17 -55.99
CA PHE A 751 -46.25 -36.40 -56.51
C PHE A 751 -47.25 -37.33 -57.23
N TRP A 752 -48.48 -36.89 -57.47
CA TRP A 752 -49.50 -37.59 -58.25
C TRP A 752 -49.98 -36.78 -59.44
#